data_AF-A0A290Z9C6-F1
#
_entry.id   AF-A0A290Z9C6-F1
#
_cell.length_a   1.000
_cell.length_b   1.000
_cell.length_c   1.000
_cell.angle_alpha   90.00
_cell.angle_beta   90.00
_cell.angle_gamma   90.00
#
_symmetry.space_group_name_H-M   'P 1'
#
loop_
_entity.id
_entity.type
_entity.pdbx_description
1 polymer ?
#
loop_
_entity_poly.entity_id
_entity_poly.type
_entity_poly.pdbx_seq_one_letter_code
_entity_poly.pdbx_strand_id
1 'polypeptide(L)'
;MKLIDRLRRVFGDRTAPSQPLRTPPPPMPPAQVLAPWPQQAPPPRPCVQTPPPPPPAPARKAPPQPPTWSPSGTAVQVAGRVISCPMLYVGKLPGGTRSHDRDVEVVDPTLPVDWGHPDFEGRSMGYWPAYHSIGPRHRAAYLLWLDGGRKAPNAYIGYVFLYFYGLERRALVDPRRDSTAAADLPRIFAEVNRLLIVYGDNRSFHGYATGFRALLHALLDQGEGAPPDPDEHNRWDPPLRLRLGIGRFAEAGSPVPVDWAWSWAMTHPEINPRTPSVRCPDEFRALFTVRYRAEHGDGIVVRPLKKRVELRYHPASSGIGEVTVTTGVPDVLTAAVPTRKLAALVDSCADDLDAYSRLLGRQPEASGTLPALALLPAELVAGEGLRPVRELVDRLLPAELPQARFELSELTGLWPTRTPGKFLKADAVGIAQLLDKLGVGIEPDVRVGGPVLASGPAVLFRVTAAQPTSASPEYTAATTLLHLAAVVSAADDDVSDEERDHLVAHLESSLDLTEGERIRLAAHLDRLLASAPKLTGLTKRLAVLSDAQRAHVARFATIVAAVDGVVSPGEVDTLRKIYKLLGQDPDSVYAELHTLSAAAPRSVKGASPRPAPATEPVTVVPSNGAPSGYRIPSRPKPEPAAQPGRVGLVRLDPELVAAKMRESAAVAALLADVFDDEPEEPQPVPIAPPAPVVQVDPVGSLDNAHSAVLRRLATAPEWSRADYESLCAGFGLLPEGALDVLNEAACETCDEPVVEDDGDRLTINDYALGELLA
;
A
#
# COMPACT_ATOMS: atom_id res chain seq x y z
N MET A 1 27.10 -16.88 -31.91
CA MET A 1 26.83 -15.69 -32.76
C MET A 1 25.54 -15.81 -33.58
N LYS A 2 24.38 -16.19 -32.99
CA LYS A 2 23.33 -16.81 -33.83
C LYS A 2 21.89 -16.63 -33.33
N LEU A 3 21.45 -15.43 -32.96
CA LEU A 3 20.01 -15.20 -32.78
C LEU A 3 19.49 -13.90 -33.43
N ILE A 4 20.24 -12.81 -33.37
CA ILE A 4 19.85 -11.55 -34.05
C ILE A 4 20.16 -11.58 -35.56
N ASP A 5 21.24 -12.27 -35.99
CA ASP A 5 21.50 -12.55 -37.42
C ASP A 5 20.61 -13.66 -38.02
N ARG A 6 19.86 -14.38 -37.18
CA ARG A 6 19.01 -15.50 -37.61
C ARG A 6 17.62 -15.04 -38.08
N LEU A 7 17.15 -13.88 -37.60
CA LEU A 7 15.83 -13.36 -37.97
C LEU A 7 15.82 -12.54 -39.27
N ARG A 8 16.97 -12.03 -39.73
CA ARG A 8 17.10 -11.41 -41.06
C ARG A 8 17.21 -12.43 -42.21
N ARG A 9 17.34 -13.73 -41.93
CA ARG A 9 17.46 -14.80 -42.95
C ARG A 9 16.17 -15.58 -43.23
N VAL A 10 15.09 -15.34 -42.49
CA VAL A 10 13.84 -16.12 -42.63
C VAL A 10 12.87 -15.49 -43.65
N PHE A 11 12.97 -14.19 -43.90
CA PHE A 11 12.20 -13.51 -44.96
C PHE A 11 13.08 -13.09 -46.12
N GLY A 12 13.83 -14.06 -46.65
CA GLY A 12 14.63 -13.91 -47.85
C GLY A 12 13.76 -13.74 -49.09
N ASP A 13 14.02 -12.63 -49.78
CA ASP A 13 13.85 -12.44 -51.22
C ASP A 13 14.06 -13.73 -52.02
N ARG A 14 13.16 -13.96 -52.99
CA ARG A 14 13.45 -14.73 -54.19
C ARG A 14 13.28 -13.82 -55.43
N THR A 15 14.41 -13.22 -55.82
CA THR A 15 14.98 -13.13 -57.18
C THR A 15 14.02 -13.42 -58.35
N ALA A 16 13.67 -12.44 -59.21
CA ALA A 16 14.42 -11.89 -60.38
C ALA A 16 14.22 -12.71 -61.69
N PRO A 17 14.45 -12.19 -62.92
CA PRO A 17 14.51 -10.80 -63.42
C PRO A 17 13.71 -10.56 -64.74
N SER A 18 13.28 -9.33 -65.03
CA SER A 18 13.05 -8.89 -66.42
C SER A 18 12.97 -7.37 -66.56
N GLN A 19 14.02 -6.82 -67.18
CA GLN A 19 14.10 -5.61 -68.02
C GLN A 19 13.50 -4.27 -67.54
N PRO A 20 14.32 -3.19 -67.49
CA PRO A 20 13.81 -1.84 -67.24
C PRO A 20 13.20 -1.23 -68.50
N LEU A 21 11.90 -0.93 -68.44
CA LEU A 21 11.22 -0.05 -69.38
C LEU A 21 11.70 1.39 -69.18
N ARG A 22 12.09 1.99 -70.31
CA ARG A 22 12.57 3.37 -70.47
C ARG A 22 11.56 4.38 -69.91
N THR A 23 12.01 5.24 -69.00
CA THR A 23 11.38 6.53 -68.72
C THR A 23 11.77 7.54 -69.80
N PRO A 24 10.83 8.38 -70.29
CA PRO A 24 11.13 9.40 -71.29
C PRO A 24 11.82 10.63 -70.66
N PRO A 25 12.70 11.32 -71.39
CA PRO A 25 13.41 12.51 -70.91
C PRO A 25 12.53 13.77 -70.90
N PRO A 26 12.89 14.80 -70.12
CA PRO A 26 12.17 16.07 -70.08
C PRO A 26 12.32 16.85 -71.40
N PRO A 27 11.32 17.66 -71.80
CA PRO A 27 11.40 18.44 -73.02
C PRO A 27 12.42 19.58 -72.90
N MET A 28 13.35 19.65 -73.87
CA MET A 28 14.22 20.79 -74.12
C MET A 28 13.45 21.98 -74.74
N PRO A 29 13.95 23.21 -74.58
CA PRO A 29 13.33 24.42 -75.15
C PRO A 29 13.57 24.50 -76.67
N PRO A 30 12.63 25.06 -77.45
CA PRO A 30 12.88 25.35 -78.86
C PRO A 30 13.80 26.57 -79.02
N ALA A 31 14.76 26.41 -79.93
CA ALA A 31 15.68 27.42 -80.41
C ALA A 31 15.01 28.49 -81.30
N GLN A 32 15.69 29.61 -81.38
CA GLN A 32 15.38 30.87 -82.06
C GLN A 32 15.14 30.76 -83.57
N VAL A 33 14.21 31.58 -84.07
CA VAL A 33 14.22 32.11 -85.44
C VAL A 33 14.24 33.64 -85.37
N LEU A 34 15.03 34.24 -86.27
CA LEU A 34 15.62 35.59 -86.26
C LEU A 34 14.70 36.75 -86.74
N ALA A 35 14.92 37.92 -86.12
CA ALA A 35 14.99 39.32 -86.64
C ALA A 35 13.72 39.98 -87.26
N PRO A 36 13.59 41.34 -87.38
CA PRO A 36 14.60 42.42 -87.27
C PRO A 36 14.20 43.72 -86.48
N TRP A 37 15.17 44.61 -86.26
CA TRP A 37 15.04 46.05 -85.87
C TRP A 37 15.07 46.94 -87.14
N PRO A 38 14.86 48.28 -87.08
CA PRO A 38 13.72 49.09 -86.64
C PRO A 38 13.12 49.92 -87.82
N GLN A 39 11.90 50.44 -87.71
CA GLN A 39 11.44 51.56 -88.55
C GLN A 39 10.82 52.70 -87.75
N GLN A 40 11.16 53.89 -88.20
CA GLN A 40 10.98 55.22 -87.63
C GLN A 40 9.51 55.65 -87.54
N ALA A 41 9.18 56.43 -86.52
CA ALA A 41 7.98 57.25 -86.47
C ALA A 41 8.36 58.76 -86.60
N PRO A 42 7.50 59.59 -87.23
CA PRO A 42 7.84 60.90 -87.81
C PRO A 42 7.85 62.06 -86.77
N PRO A 43 8.37 63.26 -87.14
CA PRO A 43 8.69 64.31 -86.18
C PRO A 43 7.47 65.18 -85.82
N PRO A 44 7.38 65.72 -84.58
CA PRO A 44 6.40 66.75 -84.27
C PRO A 44 6.91 68.14 -84.68
N ARG A 45 6.03 68.93 -85.30
CA ARG A 45 6.15 70.39 -85.46
C ARG A 45 5.57 71.11 -84.23
N PRO A 46 5.94 72.39 -84.00
CA PRO A 46 6.07 72.98 -82.67
C PRO A 46 4.82 73.76 -82.24
N CYS A 47 4.59 73.85 -80.93
CA CYS A 47 3.74 74.90 -80.38
C CYS A 47 4.12 75.20 -78.91
N VAL A 48 4.58 76.43 -78.70
CA VAL A 48 4.36 77.33 -77.55
C VAL A 48 4.82 76.85 -76.17
N GLN A 49 5.79 77.60 -75.62
CA GLN A 49 6.26 77.51 -74.24
C GLN A 49 5.13 77.88 -73.26
N THR A 50 4.83 76.97 -72.32
CA THR A 50 4.08 77.20 -71.08
C THR A 50 5.01 77.01 -69.87
N PRO A 51 4.81 77.78 -68.78
CA PRO A 51 5.71 77.77 -67.62
C PRO A 51 5.64 76.44 -66.84
N PRO A 52 6.70 76.08 -66.08
CA PRO A 52 6.79 74.81 -65.39
C PRO A 52 5.69 74.63 -64.33
N PRO A 53 5.22 73.39 -64.10
CA PRO A 53 4.18 73.10 -63.13
C PRO A 53 4.66 73.36 -61.69
N PRO A 54 3.74 73.71 -60.77
CA PRO A 54 4.09 73.86 -59.35
C PRO A 54 4.57 72.54 -58.76
N PRO A 55 5.41 72.57 -57.71
CA PRO A 55 5.95 71.37 -57.08
C PRO A 55 4.84 70.47 -56.54
N PRO A 56 5.04 69.14 -56.52
CA PRO A 56 4.03 68.20 -56.05
C PRO A 56 3.67 68.49 -54.60
N ALA A 57 2.37 68.53 -54.31
CA ALA A 57 1.85 68.63 -52.95
C ALA A 57 2.44 67.52 -52.07
N PRO A 58 2.76 67.78 -50.80
CA PRO A 58 3.32 66.77 -49.91
C PRO A 58 2.36 65.59 -49.81
N ALA A 59 2.89 64.38 -50.02
CA ALA A 59 2.15 63.14 -49.86
C ALA A 59 1.42 63.17 -48.51
N ARG A 60 0.08 63.03 -48.54
CA ARG A 60 -0.71 62.81 -47.33
C ARG A 60 -0.09 61.64 -46.57
N LYS A 61 0.43 61.90 -45.37
CA LYS A 61 0.93 60.87 -44.46
C LYS A 61 -0.18 59.83 -44.29
N ALA A 62 0.12 58.57 -44.60
CA ALA A 62 -0.77 57.46 -44.28
C ALA A 62 -1.16 57.54 -42.78
N PRO A 63 -2.41 57.20 -42.40
CA PRO A 63 -2.78 57.17 -41.00
C PRO A 63 -1.82 56.24 -40.23
N PRO A 64 -1.45 56.57 -38.98
CA PRO A 64 -0.55 55.74 -38.19
C PRO A 64 -1.15 54.34 -38.07
N GLN A 65 -0.41 53.34 -38.54
CA GLN A 65 -0.84 51.94 -38.39
C GLN A 65 -0.77 51.54 -36.92
N PRO A 66 -1.73 50.74 -36.43
CA PRO A 66 -1.73 50.25 -35.06
C PRO A 66 -0.48 49.38 -34.79
N PRO A 67 -0.04 49.25 -33.53
CA PRO A 67 1.02 48.31 -33.18
C PRO A 67 0.74 46.91 -33.68
N THR A 68 1.75 46.25 -34.26
CA THR A 68 1.63 44.91 -34.86
C THR A 68 2.52 43.91 -34.14
N TRP A 69 2.03 42.68 -34.02
CA TRP A 69 2.81 41.55 -33.53
C TRP A 69 3.85 41.15 -34.57
N SER A 70 5.10 41.04 -34.14
CA SER A 70 6.21 40.53 -34.93
C SER A 70 6.52 39.10 -34.50
N PRO A 71 6.24 38.07 -35.33
CA PRO A 71 6.43 36.67 -34.98
C PRO A 71 7.90 36.26 -34.80
N SER A 72 8.10 35.10 -34.16
CA SER A 72 9.43 34.49 -34.02
C SER A 72 10.15 34.36 -35.37
N GLY A 73 11.44 34.72 -35.40
CA GLY A 73 12.28 34.65 -36.61
C GLY A 73 12.12 35.82 -37.59
N THR A 74 11.29 36.82 -37.27
CA THR A 74 11.29 38.10 -38.02
C THR A 74 12.39 39.03 -37.52
N ALA A 75 12.60 40.21 -38.12
CA ALA A 75 13.51 41.22 -37.59
C ALA A 75 12.79 42.56 -37.56
N VAL A 76 12.96 43.32 -36.47
CA VAL A 76 12.32 44.62 -36.30
C VAL A 76 13.36 45.72 -36.14
N GLN A 77 13.11 46.87 -36.75
CA GLN A 77 13.93 48.06 -36.55
C GLN A 77 13.34 48.95 -35.46
N VAL A 78 14.13 49.23 -34.42
CA VAL A 78 13.75 50.11 -33.31
C VAL A 78 14.89 51.08 -33.03
N ALA A 79 14.60 52.39 -33.09
CA ALA A 79 15.55 53.46 -32.80
C ALA A 79 16.95 53.29 -33.46
N GLY A 80 16.95 52.84 -34.73
CA GLY A 80 18.17 52.68 -35.54
C GLY A 80 18.92 51.36 -35.37
N ARG A 81 18.41 50.40 -34.58
CA ARG A 81 18.98 49.05 -34.44
C ARG A 81 18.05 47.98 -34.98
N VAL A 82 18.62 46.88 -35.46
CA VAL A 82 17.88 45.69 -35.92
C VAL A 82 17.87 44.67 -34.78
N ILE A 83 16.68 44.28 -34.31
CA ILE A 83 16.49 43.23 -33.31
C ILE A 83 16.04 41.97 -34.04
N SER A 84 16.84 40.91 -33.97
CA SER A 84 16.70 39.71 -34.82
C SER A 84 15.83 38.59 -34.22
N CYS A 85 15.34 38.75 -32.99
CA CYS A 85 14.64 37.68 -32.26
C CYS A 85 13.23 38.08 -31.75
N PRO A 86 12.35 38.72 -32.54
CA PRO A 86 11.11 39.30 -32.04
C PRO A 86 10.03 38.24 -31.83
N MET A 87 9.28 38.44 -30.76
CA MET A 87 7.97 37.92 -30.42
C MET A 87 7.37 39.07 -29.61
N LEU A 88 7.13 40.19 -30.30
CA LEU A 88 7.01 41.53 -29.73
C LEU A 88 5.94 42.32 -30.46
N TYR A 89 5.26 43.22 -29.76
CA TYR A 89 4.45 44.25 -30.41
C TYR A 89 5.29 45.48 -30.70
N VAL A 90 5.29 45.93 -31.95
CA VAL A 90 6.02 47.13 -32.39
C VAL A 90 5.09 48.06 -33.14
N GLY A 91 5.12 49.35 -32.78
CA GLY A 91 4.40 50.38 -33.52
C GLY A 91 4.12 51.63 -32.71
N LYS A 92 3.70 52.70 -33.40
CA LYS A 92 3.45 53.99 -32.77
C LYS A 92 2.15 53.95 -31.96
N LEU A 93 2.20 54.33 -30.69
CA LEU A 93 0.99 54.49 -29.89
C LEU A 93 0.32 55.85 -30.22
N PRO A 94 -1.02 55.88 -30.38
CA PRO A 94 -1.77 57.13 -30.53
C PRO A 94 -1.52 58.09 -29.34
N GLY A 95 -1.48 59.40 -29.63
CA GLY A 95 -1.43 60.40 -28.56
C GLY A 95 -2.72 60.33 -27.73
N GLY A 96 -2.61 59.98 -26.45
CA GLY A 96 -3.75 59.83 -25.53
C GLY A 96 -4.04 58.40 -25.05
N THR A 97 -3.42 57.36 -25.63
CA THR A 97 -3.57 55.96 -25.16
C THR A 97 -2.48 55.50 -24.21
N ARG A 98 -1.54 56.39 -23.85
CA ARG A 98 -0.43 56.10 -22.93
C ARG A 98 -0.93 56.08 -21.50
N SER A 99 -1.28 54.90 -21.03
CA SER A 99 -1.68 54.65 -19.64
C SER A 99 -0.88 53.48 -19.08
N HIS A 100 -0.67 53.47 -17.76
CA HIS A 100 0.07 52.40 -17.07
C HIS A 100 -0.64 51.04 -17.09
N ASP A 101 -1.88 50.98 -17.58
CA ASP A 101 -2.73 49.80 -17.70
C ASP A 101 -3.09 49.45 -19.17
N ARG A 102 -2.46 50.08 -20.18
CA ARG A 102 -2.75 49.81 -21.60
C ARG A 102 -1.52 49.81 -22.47
N ASP A 103 -1.49 48.85 -23.41
CA ASP A 103 -0.44 48.70 -24.42
C ASP A 103 0.98 48.77 -23.82
N VAL A 104 1.14 48.22 -22.60
CA VAL A 104 2.33 48.37 -21.77
C VAL A 104 3.55 47.69 -22.40
N GLU A 105 3.30 46.60 -23.11
CA GLU A 105 4.24 45.74 -23.84
C GLU A 105 4.67 46.30 -25.21
N VAL A 106 3.98 47.33 -25.72
CA VAL A 106 4.21 47.85 -27.08
C VAL A 106 5.50 48.66 -27.14
N VAL A 107 6.43 48.21 -27.99
CA VAL A 107 7.65 48.92 -28.32
C VAL A 107 7.31 50.03 -29.34
N ASP A 108 7.20 51.26 -28.86
CA ASP A 108 6.98 52.44 -29.70
C ASP A 108 8.33 52.99 -30.22
N PRO A 109 8.68 52.80 -31.51
CA PRO A 109 9.97 53.22 -32.04
C PRO A 109 10.12 54.74 -32.15
N THR A 110 9.06 55.52 -31.90
CA THR A 110 9.11 56.99 -31.92
C THR A 110 9.55 57.61 -30.59
N LEU A 111 9.69 56.80 -29.54
CA LEU A 111 10.11 57.26 -28.22
C LEU A 111 11.64 57.39 -28.12
N PRO A 112 12.15 58.38 -27.36
CA PRO A 112 13.59 58.59 -27.21
C PRO A 112 14.25 57.42 -26.49
N VAL A 113 15.45 57.06 -26.98
CA VAL A 113 16.32 56.00 -26.46
C VAL A 113 17.72 56.58 -26.24
N ASP A 114 18.30 56.39 -25.05
CA ASP A 114 19.66 56.84 -24.71
C ASP A 114 20.63 55.67 -24.79
N TRP A 115 21.22 55.47 -25.98
CA TRP A 115 22.22 54.42 -26.21
C TRP A 115 23.56 54.66 -25.51
N GLY A 116 23.84 55.89 -25.07
CA GLY A 116 25.11 56.24 -24.42
C GLY A 116 25.14 55.83 -22.95
N HIS A 117 23.99 55.82 -22.28
CA HIS A 117 23.89 55.46 -20.87
C HIS A 117 22.77 54.44 -20.56
N PRO A 118 22.80 53.22 -21.13
CA PRO A 118 21.81 52.20 -20.80
C PRO A 118 21.81 51.87 -19.30
N ASP A 119 20.61 51.73 -18.71
CA ASP A 119 20.46 51.36 -17.30
C ASP A 119 20.12 49.86 -17.16
N PHE A 120 21.15 49.00 -17.17
CA PHE A 120 20.95 47.54 -17.07
C PHE A 120 20.41 47.08 -15.71
N GLU A 121 20.62 47.88 -14.67
CA GLU A 121 20.19 47.56 -13.31
C GLU A 121 18.74 47.97 -13.03
N GLY A 122 18.11 48.73 -13.93
CA GLY A 122 16.73 49.18 -13.75
C GLY A 122 16.56 50.17 -12.60
N ARG A 123 17.59 50.97 -12.28
CA ARG A 123 17.54 51.96 -11.21
C ARG A 123 16.40 52.94 -11.51
N SER A 124 15.51 53.15 -10.54
CA SER A 124 14.29 53.97 -10.68
C SER A 124 13.21 53.45 -11.65
N MET A 125 13.27 52.20 -12.11
CA MET A 125 12.15 51.57 -12.82
C MET A 125 11.06 51.17 -11.82
N GLY A 126 9.80 51.48 -12.15
CA GLY A 126 8.65 51.07 -11.35
C GLY A 126 8.41 49.55 -11.39
N TYR A 127 7.74 49.02 -10.36
CA TYR A 127 7.47 47.59 -10.21
C TYR A 127 6.65 46.99 -11.37
N TRP A 128 5.74 47.77 -11.96
CA TRP A 128 4.94 47.41 -13.14
C TRP A 128 5.34 48.28 -14.34
N PRO A 129 6.41 47.93 -15.08
CA PRO A 129 6.93 48.78 -16.14
C PRO A 129 6.04 48.77 -17.38
N ALA A 130 5.88 49.93 -18.01
CA ALA A 130 5.30 50.08 -19.35
C ALA A 130 6.34 50.74 -20.26
N TYR A 131 6.55 50.20 -21.47
CA TYR A 131 7.59 50.68 -22.39
C TYR A 131 7.45 52.18 -22.69
N HIS A 132 6.20 52.65 -22.83
CA HIS A 132 5.91 54.05 -23.11
C HIS A 132 6.17 54.99 -21.93
N SER A 133 6.20 54.48 -20.70
CA SER A 133 6.42 55.25 -19.46
C SER A 133 7.86 55.22 -18.93
N ILE A 134 8.64 54.18 -19.24
CA ILE A 134 10.03 54.07 -18.76
C ILE A 134 10.97 55.09 -19.41
N GLY A 135 12.05 55.46 -18.74
CA GLY A 135 12.99 56.47 -19.23
C GLY A 135 13.80 56.02 -20.47
N PRO A 136 14.41 56.95 -21.23
CA PRO A 136 15.22 56.63 -22.41
C PRO A 136 16.38 55.66 -22.13
N ARG A 137 16.98 55.73 -20.93
CA ARG A 137 18.07 54.85 -20.47
C ARG A 137 17.58 53.42 -20.23
N HIS A 138 16.38 53.27 -19.67
CA HIS A 138 15.72 51.98 -19.49
C HIS A 138 15.33 51.35 -20.82
N ARG A 139 14.79 52.14 -21.75
CA ARG A 139 14.48 51.65 -23.12
C ARG A 139 15.73 51.13 -23.81
N ALA A 140 16.86 51.82 -23.67
CA ALA A 140 18.12 51.38 -24.26
C ALA A 140 18.57 50.03 -23.70
N ALA A 141 18.55 49.86 -22.38
CA ALA A 141 18.91 48.59 -21.73
C ALA A 141 17.95 47.45 -22.11
N TYR A 142 16.64 47.71 -22.13
CA TYR A 142 15.64 46.73 -22.57
C TYR A 142 15.87 46.27 -24.02
N LEU A 143 16.10 47.21 -24.94
CA LEU A 143 16.35 46.89 -26.34
C LEU A 143 17.67 46.13 -26.54
N LEU A 144 18.71 46.47 -25.78
CA LEU A 144 19.98 45.72 -25.77
C LEU A 144 19.81 44.30 -25.23
N TRP A 145 18.98 44.12 -24.20
CA TRP A 145 18.66 42.78 -23.67
C TRP A 145 17.87 41.94 -24.68
N LEU A 146 16.91 42.55 -25.40
CA LEU A 146 16.18 41.89 -26.49
C LEU A 146 17.12 41.47 -27.64
N ASP A 147 18.03 42.35 -28.03
CA ASP A 147 19.03 42.12 -29.09
C ASP A 147 20.04 41.02 -28.68
N GLY A 148 20.45 41.01 -27.41
CA GLY A 148 21.24 39.94 -26.79
C GLY A 148 20.51 38.60 -26.63
N GLY A 149 19.34 38.43 -27.27
CA GLY A 149 18.57 37.20 -27.32
C GLY A 149 17.87 36.84 -26.01
N ARG A 150 17.74 37.79 -25.06
CA ARG A 150 17.05 37.60 -23.78
C ARG A 150 17.65 36.49 -22.91
N LYS A 151 18.98 36.42 -22.86
CA LYS A 151 19.74 35.35 -22.17
C LYS A 151 20.60 35.84 -21.01
N ALA A 152 20.75 37.15 -20.80
CA ALA A 152 21.58 37.68 -19.73
C ALA A 152 20.96 37.31 -18.37
N PRO A 153 21.61 36.47 -17.54
CA PRO A 153 20.99 35.92 -16.32
C PRO A 153 20.75 36.98 -15.24
N ASN A 154 21.58 38.03 -15.23
CA ASN A 154 21.50 39.16 -14.30
C ASN A 154 20.67 40.35 -14.84
N ALA A 155 19.87 40.14 -15.89
CA ALA A 155 18.99 41.20 -16.40
C ALA A 155 18.00 41.65 -15.30
N TYR A 156 17.80 42.96 -15.16
CA TYR A 156 16.78 43.47 -14.27
C TYR A 156 15.41 42.89 -14.62
N ILE A 157 14.72 42.30 -13.64
CA ILE A 157 13.53 41.47 -13.88
C ILE A 157 12.38 42.23 -14.54
N GLY A 158 12.28 43.55 -14.34
CA GLY A 158 11.27 44.38 -15.00
C GLY A 158 11.38 44.35 -16.54
N TYR A 159 12.58 44.16 -17.09
CA TYR A 159 12.77 43.97 -18.54
C TYR A 159 12.19 42.64 -19.02
N VAL A 160 12.35 41.59 -18.22
CA VAL A 160 11.78 40.27 -18.52
C VAL A 160 10.25 40.34 -18.48
N PHE A 161 9.68 40.98 -17.46
CA PHE A 161 8.23 41.19 -17.35
C PHE A 161 7.67 42.00 -18.52
N LEU A 162 8.34 43.08 -18.92
CA LEU A 162 7.89 43.91 -20.05
C LEU A 162 7.77 43.11 -21.36
N TYR A 163 8.70 42.18 -21.58
CA TYR A 163 8.62 41.23 -22.70
C TYR A 163 7.51 40.19 -22.50
N PHE A 164 7.42 39.64 -21.29
CA PHE A 164 6.44 38.62 -20.92
C PHE A 164 4.99 39.10 -21.13
N TYR A 165 4.68 40.37 -20.86
CA TYR A 165 3.37 40.97 -21.12
C TYR A 165 2.92 40.84 -22.59
N GLY A 166 3.87 40.92 -23.52
CA GLY A 166 3.61 40.69 -24.95
C GLY A 166 3.22 39.25 -25.25
N LEU A 167 3.84 38.29 -24.58
CA LEU A 167 3.50 36.88 -24.70
C LEU A 167 2.09 36.60 -24.17
N GLU A 168 1.74 37.18 -23.02
CA GLU A 168 0.41 37.08 -22.42
C GLU A 168 -0.66 37.69 -23.31
N ARG A 169 -0.46 38.92 -23.82
CA ARG A 169 -1.39 39.56 -24.75
C ARG A 169 -1.62 38.67 -25.98
N ARG A 170 -0.54 38.16 -26.58
CA ARG A 170 -0.62 37.35 -27.79
C ARG A 170 -1.35 36.03 -27.56
N ALA A 171 -1.20 35.42 -26.38
CA ALA A 171 -1.85 34.16 -26.06
C ALA A 171 -3.30 34.32 -25.57
N LEU A 172 -3.63 35.41 -24.88
CA LEU A 172 -4.88 35.53 -24.10
C LEU A 172 -5.90 36.53 -24.69
N VAL A 173 -5.40 37.59 -25.35
CA VAL A 173 -6.23 38.68 -25.86
C VAL A 173 -6.46 38.53 -27.36
N ASP A 174 -5.39 38.37 -28.13
CA ASP A 174 -5.45 38.33 -29.59
C ASP A 174 -6.34 37.19 -30.14
N PRO A 175 -6.31 35.95 -29.62
CA PRO A 175 -7.12 34.85 -30.14
C PRO A 175 -8.63 35.09 -30.08
N ARG A 176 -9.09 36.02 -29.22
CA ARG A 176 -10.50 36.42 -29.13
C ARG A 176 -10.96 37.27 -30.32
N ARG A 177 -10.02 37.90 -31.04
CA ARG A 177 -10.28 38.79 -32.19
C ARG A 177 -9.77 38.19 -33.50
N ASP A 178 -8.68 37.43 -33.43
CA ASP A 178 -8.01 36.81 -34.57
C ASP A 178 -7.59 35.38 -34.19
N SER A 179 -8.30 34.39 -34.72
CA SER A 179 -8.05 32.97 -34.42
C SER A 179 -6.68 32.49 -34.91
N THR A 180 -6.04 33.19 -35.87
CA THR A 180 -4.70 32.83 -36.34
C THR A 180 -3.61 33.07 -35.29
N ALA A 181 -3.87 33.94 -34.30
CA ALA A 181 -2.96 34.19 -33.18
C ALA A 181 -2.69 32.93 -32.34
N ALA A 182 -3.64 31.98 -32.30
CA ALA A 182 -3.46 30.71 -31.59
C ALA A 182 -2.31 29.85 -32.17
N ALA A 183 -1.92 30.08 -33.44
CA ALA A 183 -0.79 29.37 -34.06
C ALA A 183 0.57 29.73 -33.42
N ASP A 184 0.66 30.81 -32.64
CA ASP A 184 1.87 31.20 -31.93
C ASP A 184 2.03 30.50 -30.57
N LEU A 185 0.97 29.88 -30.02
CA LEU A 185 0.98 29.28 -28.68
C LEU A 185 2.11 28.27 -28.46
N PRO A 186 2.45 27.34 -29.38
CA PRO A 186 3.56 26.42 -29.18
C PRO A 186 4.92 27.13 -29.04
N ARG A 187 5.13 28.21 -29.80
CA ARG A 187 6.36 29.01 -29.73
C ARG A 187 6.42 29.84 -28.44
N ILE A 188 5.28 30.38 -28.02
CA ILE A 188 5.15 31.09 -26.75
C ILE A 188 5.44 30.14 -25.59
N PHE A 189 4.88 28.92 -25.61
CA PHE A 189 5.15 27.90 -24.59
C PHE A 189 6.64 27.56 -24.49
N ALA A 190 7.31 27.36 -25.63
CA ALA A 190 8.76 27.12 -25.66
C ALA A 190 9.56 28.30 -25.09
N GLU A 191 9.17 29.53 -25.40
CA GLU A 191 9.84 30.72 -24.86
C GLU A 191 9.61 30.89 -23.36
N VAL A 192 8.41 30.64 -22.85
CA VAL A 192 8.12 30.69 -21.40
C VAL A 192 8.97 29.67 -20.64
N ASN A 193 9.10 28.44 -21.15
CA ASN A 193 10.00 27.44 -20.58
C ASN A 193 11.46 27.90 -20.58
N ARG A 194 11.94 28.50 -21.68
CA ARG A 194 13.30 29.05 -21.76
C ARG A 194 13.53 30.18 -20.75
N LEU A 195 12.55 31.07 -20.59
CA LEU A 195 12.63 32.16 -19.62
C LEU A 195 12.63 31.63 -18.18
N LEU A 196 11.84 30.60 -17.87
CA LEU A 196 11.86 29.93 -16.56
C LEU A 196 13.23 29.32 -16.25
N ILE A 197 13.92 28.73 -17.24
CA ILE A 197 15.28 28.20 -17.05
C ILE A 197 16.28 29.30 -16.69
N VAL A 198 16.14 30.51 -17.27
CA VAL A 198 17.11 31.61 -17.07
C VAL A 198 16.76 32.48 -15.86
N TYR A 199 15.48 32.70 -15.58
CA TYR A 199 14.99 33.71 -14.64
C TYR A 199 14.08 33.12 -13.54
N GLY A 200 13.91 31.80 -13.49
CA GLY A 200 13.02 31.10 -12.56
C GLY A 200 13.39 31.22 -11.09
N ASP A 201 14.61 31.65 -10.77
CA ASP A 201 15.04 31.91 -9.39
C ASP A 201 14.35 33.16 -8.80
N ASN A 202 13.85 34.06 -9.66
CA ASN A 202 13.07 35.20 -9.20
C ASN A 202 11.66 34.74 -8.80
N ARG A 203 11.35 34.75 -7.49
CA ARG A 203 10.06 34.30 -6.93
C ARG A 203 8.83 34.87 -7.64
N SER A 204 8.82 36.16 -7.96
CA SER A 204 7.65 36.80 -8.59
C SER A 204 7.48 36.30 -10.02
N PHE A 205 8.55 36.32 -10.81
CA PHE A 205 8.51 35.83 -12.18
C PHE A 205 8.17 34.34 -12.24
N HIS A 206 8.74 33.53 -11.34
CA HIS A 206 8.45 32.11 -11.20
C HIS A 206 6.95 31.84 -11.09
N GLY A 207 6.26 32.52 -10.17
CA GLY A 207 4.81 32.34 -9.97
C GLY A 207 4.00 32.61 -11.25
N TYR A 208 4.20 33.78 -11.87
CA TYR A 208 3.47 34.16 -13.09
C TYR A 208 3.79 33.24 -14.27
N ALA A 209 5.08 32.96 -14.51
CA ALA A 209 5.52 32.16 -15.63
C ALA A 209 5.12 30.69 -15.50
N THR A 210 5.15 30.12 -14.29
CA THR A 210 4.66 28.75 -14.03
C THR A 210 3.15 28.64 -14.24
N GLY A 211 2.37 29.61 -13.74
CA GLY A 211 0.92 29.66 -13.98
C GLY A 211 0.57 29.82 -15.46
N PHE A 212 1.28 30.70 -16.18
CA PHE A 212 1.08 30.88 -17.61
C PHE A 212 1.46 29.65 -18.42
N ARG A 213 2.58 29.01 -18.06
CA ARG A 213 3.02 27.74 -18.64
C ARG A 213 1.95 26.67 -18.46
N ALA A 214 1.37 26.54 -17.27
CA ALA A 214 0.31 25.56 -16.99
C ALA A 214 -0.94 25.79 -17.87
N LEU A 215 -1.36 27.05 -18.03
CA LEU A 215 -2.45 27.41 -18.93
C LEU A 215 -2.12 27.08 -20.39
N LEU A 216 -0.96 27.50 -20.89
CA LEU A 216 -0.53 27.22 -22.27
C LEU A 216 -0.45 25.72 -22.54
N HIS A 217 0.09 24.95 -21.59
CA HIS A 217 0.15 23.50 -21.69
C HIS A 217 -1.26 22.91 -21.79
N ALA A 218 -2.19 23.34 -20.93
CA ALA A 218 -3.58 22.90 -20.96
C ALA A 218 -4.30 23.25 -22.29
N LEU A 219 -4.00 24.40 -22.89
CA LEU A 219 -4.57 24.83 -24.18
C LEU A 219 -3.99 24.05 -25.38
N LEU A 220 -2.72 23.66 -25.31
CA LEU A 220 -2.02 22.93 -26.37
C LEU A 220 -2.27 21.42 -26.30
N ASP A 221 -2.50 20.91 -25.09
CA ASP A 221 -2.67 19.49 -24.82
C ASP A 221 -3.91 18.93 -25.52
N GLN A 222 -3.73 17.91 -26.35
CA GLN A 222 -4.81 17.22 -27.07
C GLN A 222 -5.38 16.03 -26.29
N GLY A 223 -4.88 15.76 -25.08
CA GLY A 223 -5.30 14.62 -24.26
C GLY A 223 -4.47 13.37 -24.52
N GLU A 224 -3.36 13.53 -25.25
CA GLU A 224 -2.39 12.49 -25.51
C GLU A 224 -1.19 12.70 -24.58
N GLY A 225 -0.94 11.75 -23.68
CA GLY A 225 0.25 11.76 -22.82
C GLY A 225 -0.01 11.38 -21.37
N ALA A 226 1.06 11.46 -20.58
CA ALA A 226 1.03 11.16 -19.16
C ALA A 226 0.23 12.22 -18.36
N PRO A 227 -0.41 11.82 -17.25
CA PRO A 227 -1.04 12.74 -16.32
C PRO A 227 0.00 13.67 -15.68
N PRO A 228 -0.44 14.79 -15.08
CA PRO A 228 0.44 15.62 -14.26
C PRO A 228 1.03 14.84 -13.09
N ASP A 229 2.31 15.07 -12.81
CA ASP A 229 2.96 14.50 -11.63
C ASP A 229 2.39 15.15 -10.37
N PRO A 230 1.83 14.37 -9.42
CA PRO A 230 1.36 14.89 -8.15
C PRO A 230 2.42 15.64 -7.34
N ASP A 231 3.68 15.22 -7.42
CA ASP A 231 4.75 15.79 -6.59
C ASP A 231 5.12 17.22 -7.00
N GLU A 232 4.79 17.61 -8.23
CA GLU A 232 4.98 18.97 -8.75
C GLU A 232 3.85 19.94 -8.36
N HIS A 233 2.79 19.47 -7.69
CA HIS A 233 1.57 20.23 -7.48
C HIS A 233 1.08 20.17 -6.02
N ASN A 234 0.36 21.22 -5.60
CA ASN A 234 -0.34 21.19 -4.32
C ASN A 234 -1.78 20.69 -4.50
N ARG A 235 -2.39 20.19 -3.42
CA ARG A 235 -3.76 19.62 -3.44
C ARG A 235 -4.86 20.67 -3.50
N TRP A 236 -4.54 21.92 -3.17
CA TRP A 236 -5.50 23.02 -3.08
C TRP A 236 -5.86 23.59 -4.44
N ASP A 237 -4.95 23.53 -5.41
CA ASP A 237 -5.19 23.92 -6.80
C ASP A 237 -4.86 22.77 -7.75
N PRO A 238 -5.86 21.89 -8.03
CA PRO A 238 -5.67 20.73 -8.89
C PRO A 238 -5.20 21.13 -10.29
N PRO A 239 -4.22 20.44 -10.89
CA PRO A 239 -3.61 20.82 -12.15
C PRO A 239 -4.65 21.00 -13.28
N LEU A 240 -4.52 22.09 -14.05
CA LEU A 240 -5.41 22.37 -15.19
C LEU A 240 -5.48 21.20 -16.20
N ARG A 241 -4.34 20.56 -16.46
CA ARG A 241 -4.26 19.38 -17.34
C ARG A 241 -4.96 18.16 -16.77
N LEU A 242 -4.91 17.98 -15.44
CA LEU A 242 -5.63 16.89 -14.79
C LEU A 242 -7.13 17.04 -15.06
N ARG A 243 -7.68 18.24 -14.77
CA ARG A 243 -9.10 18.56 -15.00
C ARG A 243 -9.55 18.29 -16.43
N LEU A 244 -8.75 18.70 -17.41
CA LEU A 244 -9.05 18.45 -18.82
C LEU A 244 -8.97 16.96 -19.18
N GLY A 245 -7.93 16.25 -18.73
CA GLY A 245 -7.75 14.85 -19.09
C GLY A 245 -8.84 13.94 -18.52
N ILE A 246 -9.16 14.06 -17.23
CA ILE A 246 -10.26 13.28 -16.62
C ILE A 246 -11.62 13.63 -17.25
N GLY A 247 -11.81 14.90 -17.63
CA GLY A 247 -12.99 15.34 -18.37
C GLY A 247 -13.09 14.74 -19.77
N ARG A 248 -11.98 14.59 -20.49
CA ARG A 248 -11.92 13.92 -21.80
C ARG A 248 -12.25 12.44 -21.71
N PHE A 249 -11.74 11.72 -20.70
CA PHE A 249 -12.14 10.33 -20.46
C PHE A 249 -13.66 10.22 -20.23
N ALA A 250 -14.22 11.12 -19.42
CA ALA A 250 -15.67 11.15 -19.15
C ALA A 250 -16.50 11.49 -20.40
N GLU A 251 -16.05 12.43 -21.23
CA GLU A 251 -16.72 12.79 -22.48
C GLU A 251 -16.71 11.65 -23.51
N ALA A 252 -15.58 10.94 -23.61
CA ALA A 252 -15.44 9.76 -24.46
C ALA A 252 -16.12 8.49 -23.90
N GLY A 253 -16.60 8.53 -22.65
CA GLY A 253 -17.11 7.35 -21.94
C GLY A 253 -16.06 6.25 -21.72
N SER A 254 -14.78 6.62 -21.76
CA SER A 254 -13.65 5.70 -21.58
C SER A 254 -13.25 5.60 -20.10
N PRO A 255 -12.73 4.46 -19.64
CA PRO A 255 -12.27 4.31 -18.27
C PRO A 255 -11.05 5.23 -18.00
N VAL A 256 -11.00 5.81 -16.81
CA VAL A 256 -9.85 6.60 -16.35
C VAL A 256 -8.69 5.64 -16.01
N PRO A 257 -7.55 5.70 -16.70
CA PRO A 257 -6.43 4.78 -16.42
C PRO A 257 -5.80 5.02 -15.04
N VAL A 258 -5.12 4.00 -14.52
CA VAL A 258 -4.54 4.02 -13.16
C VAL A 258 -3.61 5.20 -12.87
N ASP A 259 -2.77 5.61 -13.83
CA ASP A 259 -1.87 6.76 -13.61
C ASP A 259 -2.65 8.08 -13.50
N TRP A 260 -3.74 8.23 -14.27
CA TRP A 260 -4.62 9.39 -14.18
C TRP A 260 -5.44 9.37 -12.88
N ALA A 261 -5.87 8.19 -12.44
CA ALA A 261 -6.54 8.01 -11.16
C ALA A 261 -5.63 8.30 -9.97
N TRP A 262 -4.36 7.89 -10.04
CA TRP A 262 -3.32 8.25 -9.07
C TRP A 262 -3.11 9.76 -9.01
N SER A 263 -2.92 10.40 -10.17
CA SER A 263 -2.77 11.85 -10.26
C SER A 263 -3.97 12.60 -9.69
N TRP A 264 -5.18 12.11 -9.99
CA TRP A 264 -6.41 12.62 -9.40
C TRP A 264 -6.41 12.47 -7.89
N ALA A 265 -6.22 11.26 -7.37
CA ALA A 265 -6.29 10.98 -5.93
C ALA A 265 -5.29 11.83 -5.12
N MET A 266 -4.05 11.95 -5.60
CA MET A 266 -2.97 12.63 -4.87
C MET A 266 -3.04 14.16 -4.92
N THR A 267 -3.77 14.73 -5.87
CA THR A 267 -3.93 16.19 -6.04
C THR A 267 -5.35 16.70 -5.74
N HIS A 268 -6.26 15.82 -5.30
CA HIS A 268 -7.63 16.22 -4.98
C HIS A 268 -7.73 16.86 -3.59
N PRO A 269 -8.43 18.00 -3.43
CA PRO A 269 -8.52 18.69 -2.14
C PRO A 269 -9.30 17.92 -1.07
N GLU A 270 -10.22 17.03 -1.46
CA GLU A 270 -11.02 16.22 -0.52
C GLU A 270 -10.37 14.88 -0.15
N ILE A 271 -9.24 14.51 -0.79
CA ILE A 271 -8.55 13.25 -0.51
C ILE A 271 -7.26 13.60 0.23
N ASN A 272 -7.12 13.13 1.47
CA ASN A 272 -5.96 13.44 2.29
C ASN A 272 -5.11 12.17 2.58
N PRO A 273 -4.19 11.82 1.67
CA PRO A 273 -3.22 10.75 1.90
C PRO A 273 -2.48 10.94 3.22
N ARG A 274 -2.54 9.92 4.08
CA ARG A 274 -1.86 9.87 5.38
C ARG A 274 -0.35 9.64 5.22
N THR A 275 0.36 9.67 6.34
CA THR A 275 1.82 9.52 6.47
C THR A 275 2.47 8.42 5.61
N PRO A 276 1.89 7.21 5.43
CA PRO A 276 2.47 6.19 4.54
C PRO A 276 2.72 6.67 3.11
N SER A 277 1.85 7.53 2.56
CA SER A 277 2.02 8.08 1.20
C SER A 277 3.29 8.91 1.01
N VAL A 278 3.85 9.45 2.11
CA VAL A 278 5.06 10.28 2.10
C VAL A 278 6.29 9.48 2.51
N ARG A 279 6.16 8.56 3.47
CA ARG A 279 7.29 7.77 4.00
C ARG A 279 7.69 6.60 3.10
N CYS A 280 6.72 5.98 2.44
CA CYS A 280 6.93 4.85 1.52
C CYS A 280 6.17 5.07 0.20
N PRO A 281 6.52 6.13 -0.57
CA PRO A 281 5.75 6.53 -1.75
C PRO A 281 5.74 5.47 -2.86
N ASP A 282 6.84 4.72 -3.01
CA ASP A 282 6.96 3.67 -4.02
C ASP A 282 6.05 2.48 -3.70
N GLU A 283 6.07 1.99 -2.46
CA GLU A 283 5.17 0.94 -1.98
C GLU A 283 3.72 1.40 -2.02
N PHE A 284 3.44 2.64 -1.61
CA PHE A 284 2.10 3.20 -1.64
C PHE A 284 1.53 3.26 -3.06
N ARG A 285 2.32 3.76 -4.02
CA ARG A 285 1.93 3.81 -5.43
C ARG A 285 1.76 2.41 -6.02
N ALA A 286 2.65 1.46 -5.67
CA ALA A 286 2.54 0.08 -6.12
C ALA A 286 1.25 -0.57 -5.60
N LEU A 287 0.92 -0.40 -4.32
CA LEU A 287 -0.29 -0.96 -3.71
C LEU A 287 -1.54 -0.36 -4.33
N PHE A 288 -1.60 0.98 -4.45
CA PHE A 288 -2.68 1.67 -5.11
C PHE A 288 -2.89 1.14 -6.53
N THR A 289 -1.81 0.94 -7.27
CA THR A 289 -1.86 0.45 -8.66
C THR A 289 -2.44 -0.96 -8.75
N VAL A 290 -1.99 -1.88 -7.89
CA VAL A 290 -2.47 -3.27 -7.87
C VAL A 290 -3.95 -3.29 -7.50
N ARG A 291 -4.34 -2.59 -6.43
CA ARG A 291 -5.72 -2.59 -5.94
C ARG A 291 -6.69 -1.87 -6.88
N TYR A 292 -6.27 -0.76 -7.49
CA TYR A 292 -7.08 -0.06 -8.50
C TYR A 292 -7.42 -0.99 -9.67
N ARG A 293 -6.44 -1.75 -10.17
CA ARG A 293 -6.65 -2.70 -11.28
C ARG A 293 -7.51 -3.88 -10.84
N ALA A 294 -7.34 -4.37 -9.62
CA ALA A 294 -8.16 -5.46 -9.09
C ALA A 294 -9.63 -5.05 -8.93
N GLU A 295 -9.91 -3.85 -8.42
CA GLU A 295 -11.27 -3.38 -8.14
C GLU A 295 -11.97 -2.79 -9.38
N HIS A 296 -11.22 -2.19 -10.31
CA HIS A 296 -11.79 -1.39 -11.41
C HIS A 296 -11.34 -1.84 -12.81
N GLY A 297 -10.52 -2.89 -12.93
CA GLY A 297 -10.03 -3.38 -14.21
C GLY A 297 -9.30 -2.29 -15.00
N ASP A 298 -9.83 -1.96 -16.18
CA ASP A 298 -9.28 -0.91 -17.06
C ASP A 298 -9.45 0.51 -16.48
N GLY A 299 -10.34 0.70 -15.50
CA GLY A 299 -10.49 1.94 -14.74
C GLY A 299 -11.92 2.40 -14.49
N ILE A 300 -12.06 3.48 -13.73
CA ILE A 300 -13.37 4.05 -13.37
C ILE A 300 -13.95 4.80 -14.58
N VAL A 301 -15.13 4.38 -15.03
CA VAL A 301 -15.90 5.11 -16.04
C VAL A 301 -16.73 6.21 -15.36
N VAL A 302 -16.42 7.46 -15.69
CA VAL A 302 -17.05 8.65 -15.08
C VAL A 302 -18.14 9.19 -16.00
N ARG A 303 -19.32 9.47 -15.46
CA ARG A 303 -20.39 10.12 -16.23
C ARG A 303 -20.08 11.61 -16.41
N PRO A 304 -20.23 12.17 -17.61
CA PRO A 304 -19.96 13.58 -17.85
C PRO A 304 -20.93 14.47 -17.08
N LEU A 305 -20.42 15.55 -16.49
CA LEU A 305 -21.21 16.56 -15.79
C LEU A 305 -21.59 17.72 -16.73
N LYS A 306 -22.60 18.50 -16.35
CA LYS A 306 -23.02 19.70 -17.10
C LYS A 306 -21.99 20.83 -17.01
N LYS A 307 -21.29 20.92 -15.89
CA LYS A 307 -20.22 21.91 -15.65
C LYS A 307 -19.08 21.67 -16.63
N ARG A 308 -18.50 22.73 -17.18
CA ARG A 308 -17.35 22.66 -18.09
C ARG A 308 -16.08 23.13 -17.41
N VAL A 309 -14.93 22.61 -17.86
CA VAL A 309 -13.64 23.01 -17.30
C VAL A 309 -13.36 24.46 -17.66
N GLU A 310 -13.20 25.28 -16.62
CA GLU A 310 -12.77 26.67 -16.70
C GLU A 310 -11.29 26.76 -16.33
N LEU A 311 -10.48 27.25 -17.27
CA LEU A 311 -9.07 27.54 -17.05
C LEU A 311 -8.95 29.01 -16.63
N ARG A 312 -8.54 29.26 -15.40
CA ARG A 312 -8.38 30.60 -14.85
C ARG A 312 -6.91 30.97 -14.76
N TYR A 313 -6.58 32.20 -15.09
CA TYR A 313 -5.23 32.73 -15.01
C TYR A 313 -5.26 34.22 -14.69
N HIS A 314 -4.37 34.63 -13.79
CA HIS A 314 -4.12 36.02 -13.44
C HIS A 314 -2.82 36.48 -14.12
N PRO A 315 -2.91 37.30 -15.19
CA PRO A 315 -1.73 37.77 -15.91
C PRO A 315 -0.79 38.63 -15.06
N ALA A 316 0.49 38.63 -15.42
CA ALA A 316 1.46 39.58 -14.89
C ALA A 316 1.22 40.99 -15.43
N SER A 317 0.72 41.13 -16.67
CA SER A 317 0.42 42.44 -17.23
C SER A 317 -0.77 43.10 -16.53
N SER A 318 -0.54 44.27 -15.93
CA SER A 318 -1.59 45.11 -15.32
C SER A 318 -2.67 45.54 -16.32
N GLY A 319 -2.37 45.52 -17.62
CA GLY A 319 -3.33 45.86 -18.67
C GLY A 319 -4.23 44.71 -19.11
N ILE A 320 -4.05 43.52 -18.55
CA ILE A 320 -4.88 42.34 -18.83
C ILE A 320 -5.54 41.94 -17.50
N GLY A 321 -6.88 42.05 -17.46
CA GLY A 321 -7.65 41.55 -16.32
C GLY A 321 -7.57 40.02 -16.20
N GLU A 322 -8.17 39.47 -15.15
CA GLU A 322 -8.27 38.02 -14.98
C GLU A 322 -8.88 37.36 -16.22
N VAL A 323 -8.24 36.29 -16.70
CA VAL A 323 -8.65 35.56 -17.89
C VAL A 323 -9.25 34.23 -17.46
N THR A 324 -10.49 34.00 -17.87
CA THR A 324 -11.14 32.69 -17.81
C THR A 324 -11.35 32.19 -19.23
N VAL A 325 -10.87 30.98 -19.51
CA VAL A 325 -11.10 30.25 -20.76
C VAL A 325 -11.99 29.05 -20.45
N THR A 326 -13.24 29.10 -20.92
CA THR A 326 -14.16 27.96 -20.82
C THR A 326 -13.88 26.99 -21.96
N THR A 327 -13.65 25.72 -21.62
CA THR A 327 -13.43 24.66 -22.61
C THR A 327 -14.74 23.90 -22.90
N GLY A 328 -14.75 23.10 -23.97
CA GLY A 328 -15.88 22.19 -24.26
C GLY A 328 -15.93 20.97 -23.34
N VAL A 329 -14.87 20.70 -22.58
CA VAL A 329 -14.67 19.46 -21.81
C VAL A 329 -15.49 19.50 -20.51
N PRO A 330 -16.18 18.42 -20.12
CA PRO A 330 -16.91 18.36 -18.85
C PRO A 330 -15.94 18.39 -17.66
N ASP A 331 -16.22 19.22 -16.66
CA ASP A 331 -15.48 19.25 -15.40
C ASP A 331 -16.05 18.18 -14.46
N VAL A 332 -15.35 17.06 -14.34
CA VAL A 332 -15.74 15.92 -13.51
C VAL A 332 -14.92 15.80 -12.24
N LEU A 333 -14.06 16.77 -11.93
CA LEU A 333 -13.20 16.71 -10.74
C LEU A 333 -14.03 16.62 -9.46
N THR A 334 -15.16 17.33 -9.42
CA THR A 334 -16.09 17.35 -8.27
C THR A 334 -17.09 16.18 -8.29
N ALA A 335 -16.86 15.13 -9.08
CA ALA A 335 -17.75 13.98 -9.15
C ALA A 335 -17.63 13.12 -7.89
N ALA A 336 -18.64 13.17 -7.01
CA ALA A 336 -18.58 12.56 -5.69
C ALA A 336 -18.38 11.03 -5.67
N VAL A 337 -18.86 10.30 -6.68
CA VAL A 337 -18.75 8.82 -6.71
C VAL A 337 -17.32 8.37 -7.02
N PRO A 338 -16.67 8.80 -8.12
CA PRO A 338 -15.25 8.53 -8.35
C PRO A 338 -14.36 9.00 -7.19
N THR A 339 -14.57 10.22 -6.67
CA THR A 339 -13.77 10.75 -5.55
C THR A 339 -13.86 9.86 -4.32
N ARG A 340 -15.05 9.39 -3.94
CA ARG A 340 -15.22 8.47 -2.81
C ARG A 340 -14.53 7.12 -3.02
N LYS A 341 -14.57 6.57 -4.23
CA LYS A 341 -13.85 5.32 -4.56
C LYS A 341 -12.34 5.50 -4.43
N LEU A 342 -11.81 6.59 -4.98
CA LEU A 342 -10.38 6.91 -4.88
C LEU A 342 -9.96 7.18 -3.42
N ALA A 343 -10.79 7.88 -2.64
CA ALA A 343 -10.54 8.12 -1.22
C ALA A 343 -10.46 6.79 -0.44
N ALA A 344 -11.46 5.92 -0.59
CA ALA A 344 -11.47 4.62 0.07
C ALA A 344 -10.24 3.76 -0.30
N LEU A 345 -9.81 3.83 -1.56
CA LEU A 345 -8.61 3.13 -2.02
C LEU A 345 -7.34 3.70 -1.38
N VAL A 346 -7.21 5.03 -1.30
CA VAL A 346 -6.08 5.71 -0.63
C VAL A 346 -6.05 5.37 0.86
N ASP A 347 -7.20 5.39 1.53
CA ASP A 347 -7.31 5.07 2.96
C ASP A 347 -6.90 3.63 3.24
N SER A 348 -7.43 2.69 2.45
CA SER A 348 -7.07 1.27 2.52
C SER A 348 -5.58 1.01 2.28
N CYS A 349 -4.97 1.72 1.32
CA CYS A 349 -3.52 1.62 1.11
C CYS A 349 -2.72 2.16 2.31
N ALA A 350 -3.21 3.25 2.91
CA ALA A 350 -2.57 3.82 4.09
C ALA A 350 -2.71 2.92 5.33
N ASP A 351 -3.86 2.26 5.52
CA ASP A 351 -4.08 1.35 6.65
C ASP A 351 -3.11 0.18 6.60
N ASP A 352 -3.03 -0.48 5.44
CA ASP A 352 -2.23 -1.69 5.30
C ASP A 352 -0.71 -1.42 5.21
N LEU A 353 -0.32 -0.17 4.94
CA LEU A 353 1.09 0.27 4.99
C LEU A 353 1.47 0.96 6.30
N ASP A 354 0.54 1.17 7.24
CA ASP A 354 0.80 1.94 8.45
C ASP A 354 1.91 1.32 9.30
N ALA A 355 1.86 0.01 9.54
CA ALA A 355 2.88 -0.70 10.32
C ALA A 355 4.28 -0.61 9.67
N TYR A 356 4.35 -0.77 8.34
CA TYR A 356 5.58 -0.62 7.57
C TYR A 356 6.12 0.83 7.60
N SER A 357 5.25 1.81 7.40
CA SER A 357 5.55 3.24 7.48
C SER A 357 6.07 3.66 8.86
N ARG A 358 5.50 3.11 9.95
CA ARG A 358 5.98 3.34 11.32
C ARG A 358 7.35 2.68 11.58
N LEU A 359 7.65 1.56 10.94
CA LEU A 359 8.99 0.96 11.02
C LEU A 359 10.01 1.85 10.32
N LEU A 360 9.76 2.25 9.06
CA LEU A 360 10.68 3.11 8.31
C LEU A 360 10.85 4.49 8.94
N GLY A 361 9.81 5.02 9.59
CA GLY A 361 9.90 6.28 10.34
C GLY A 361 10.87 6.20 11.52
N ARG A 362 11.07 5.02 12.12
CA ARG A 362 12.02 4.78 13.21
C ARG A 362 13.39 4.32 12.71
N GLN A 363 13.40 3.51 11.67
CA GLN A 363 14.57 2.81 11.12
C GLN A 363 14.49 2.79 9.58
N PRO A 364 14.91 3.87 8.89
CA PRO A 364 14.87 3.94 7.43
C PRO A 364 15.69 2.83 6.75
N GLU A 365 16.78 2.39 7.38
CA GLU A 365 17.66 1.32 6.92
C GLU A 365 17.03 -0.08 6.99
N ALA A 366 15.90 -0.24 7.69
CA ALA A 366 15.18 -1.51 7.74
C ALA A 366 14.50 -1.86 6.41
N SER A 367 14.42 -0.92 5.46
CA SER A 367 13.84 -1.19 4.14
C SER A 367 14.52 -2.38 3.44
N GLY A 368 13.71 -3.26 2.85
CA GLY A 368 14.17 -4.48 2.18
C GLY A 368 14.61 -5.64 3.09
N THR A 369 14.63 -5.46 4.41
CA THR A 369 14.90 -6.55 5.37
C THR A 369 13.69 -7.48 5.53
N LEU A 370 13.89 -8.75 5.92
CA LEU A 370 12.80 -9.70 6.14
C LEU A 370 11.72 -9.18 7.12
N PRO A 371 12.05 -8.56 8.28
CA PRO A 371 11.05 -7.98 9.17
C PRO A 371 10.22 -6.88 8.51
N ALA A 372 10.83 -6.04 7.68
CA ALA A 372 10.11 -4.98 6.97
C ALA A 372 9.21 -5.56 5.88
N LEU A 373 9.70 -6.53 5.11
CA LEU A 373 8.91 -7.25 4.10
C LEU A 373 7.74 -8.01 4.72
N ALA A 374 7.90 -8.52 5.94
CA ALA A 374 6.83 -9.17 6.69
C ALA A 374 5.70 -8.20 7.09
N LEU A 375 5.93 -6.89 7.12
CA LEU A 375 4.89 -5.89 7.37
C LEU A 375 4.18 -5.43 6.09
N LEU A 376 4.71 -5.71 4.90
CA LEU A 376 4.09 -5.31 3.64
C LEU A 376 2.87 -6.17 3.29
N PRO A 377 1.83 -5.60 2.65
CA PRO A 377 0.69 -6.38 2.14
C PRO A 377 1.13 -7.46 1.15
N ALA A 378 0.41 -8.58 1.09
CA ALA A 378 0.79 -9.74 0.27
C ALA A 378 0.99 -9.39 -1.22
N GLU A 379 0.25 -8.41 -1.72
CA GLU A 379 0.34 -7.86 -3.06
C GLU A 379 1.73 -7.27 -3.39
N LEU A 380 2.46 -6.83 -2.36
CA LEU A 380 3.77 -6.20 -2.47
C LEU A 380 4.93 -7.08 -1.98
N VAL A 381 4.66 -8.27 -1.45
CA VAL A 381 5.70 -9.19 -0.96
C VAL A 381 6.46 -9.81 -2.14
N ALA A 382 7.38 -9.02 -2.69
CA ALA A 382 8.23 -9.35 -3.82
C ALA A 382 9.63 -8.75 -3.63
N GLY A 383 10.63 -9.29 -4.35
CA GLY A 383 11.99 -8.75 -4.38
C GLY A 383 13.08 -9.70 -3.87
N GLU A 384 14.32 -9.28 -4.07
CA GLU A 384 15.53 -10.07 -3.76
C GLU A 384 15.68 -10.36 -2.26
N GLY A 385 15.16 -9.50 -1.37
CA GLY A 385 15.24 -9.72 0.09
C GLY A 385 14.54 -10.99 0.56
N LEU A 386 13.53 -11.48 -0.19
CA LEU A 386 12.82 -12.73 0.12
C LEU A 386 13.52 -13.97 -0.41
N ARG A 387 14.51 -13.80 -1.29
CA ARG A 387 15.15 -14.92 -2.00
C ARG A 387 15.68 -16.00 -1.06
N PRO A 388 16.38 -15.70 0.04
CA PRO A 388 16.86 -16.73 0.96
C PRO A 388 15.73 -17.56 1.57
N VAL A 389 14.60 -16.91 1.92
CA VAL A 389 13.43 -17.60 2.49
C VAL A 389 12.73 -18.45 1.43
N ARG A 390 12.59 -17.95 0.20
CA ARG A 390 12.00 -18.72 -0.91
C ARG A 390 12.86 -19.94 -1.25
N GLU A 391 14.19 -19.78 -1.36
CA GLU A 391 15.12 -20.89 -1.62
C GLU A 391 15.08 -21.94 -0.49
N LEU A 392 14.95 -21.50 0.77
CA LEU A 392 14.77 -22.39 1.91
C LEU A 392 13.45 -23.16 1.82
N VAL A 393 12.34 -22.48 1.56
CA VAL A 393 11.01 -23.08 1.42
C VAL A 393 10.96 -24.05 0.24
N ASP A 394 11.52 -23.69 -0.92
CA ASP A 394 11.51 -24.54 -2.11
C ASP A 394 12.35 -25.81 -1.93
N ARG A 395 13.46 -25.70 -1.18
CA ARG A 395 14.29 -26.86 -0.81
C ARG A 395 13.61 -27.77 0.20
N LEU A 396 13.00 -27.22 1.23
CA LEU A 396 12.43 -28.00 2.35
C LEU A 396 11.03 -28.54 2.03
N LEU A 397 10.20 -27.73 1.36
CA LEU A 397 8.82 -28.03 1.02
C LEU A 397 8.58 -27.95 -0.49
N PRO A 398 9.15 -28.86 -1.31
CA PRO A 398 8.81 -28.99 -2.73
C PRO A 398 7.30 -29.03 -2.99
N ALA A 399 6.86 -28.64 -4.19
CA ALA A 399 5.43 -28.45 -4.52
C ALA A 399 4.56 -29.71 -4.33
N GLU A 400 5.15 -30.90 -4.37
CA GLU A 400 4.45 -32.18 -4.21
C GLU A 400 4.27 -32.59 -2.74
N LEU A 401 4.97 -31.94 -1.80
CA LEU A 401 4.94 -32.28 -0.38
C LEU A 401 3.95 -31.36 0.37
N PRO A 402 3.00 -31.92 1.14
CA PRO A 402 2.04 -31.14 1.91
C PRO A 402 2.69 -30.48 3.14
N GLN A 403 3.66 -31.16 3.77
CA GLN A 403 4.42 -30.66 4.91
C GLN A 403 5.84 -31.25 4.97
N ALA A 404 6.74 -30.57 5.67
CA ALA A 404 8.13 -30.98 5.82
C ALA A 404 8.70 -30.57 7.18
N ARG A 405 9.41 -31.50 7.83
CA ARG A 405 10.14 -31.27 9.09
C ARG A 405 11.50 -30.64 8.78
N PHE A 406 11.93 -29.70 9.61
CA PHE A 406 13.22 -29.03 9.48
C PHE A 406 13.70 -28.50 10.83
N GLU A 407 14.95 -28.02 10.86
CA GLU A 407 15.50 -27.36 12.04
C GLU A 407 15.24 -25.85 12.00
N LEU A 408 14.53 -25.34 13.02
CA LEU A 408 14.05 -23.94 13.05
C LEU A 408 15.18 -22.91 12.94
N SER A 409 16.40 -23.26 13.37
CA SER A 409 17.57 -22.38 13.26
C SER A 409 17.99 -22.08 11.81
N GLU A 410 17.62 -22.93 10.84
CA GLU A 410 17.83 -22.63 9.41
C GLU A 410 17.01 -21.44 8.95
N LEU A 411 15.82 -21.23 9.53
CA LEU A 411 14.94 -20.11 9.20
C LEU A 411 15.23 -18.89 10.07
N THR A 412 15.38 -19.06 11.39
CA THR A 412 15.69 -17.93 12.30
C THR A 412 17.07 -17.35 12.04
N GLY A 413 18.03 -18.14 11.54
CA GLY A 413 19.34 -17.67 11.11
C GLY A 413 19.32 -16.72 9.91
N LEU A 414 18.24 -16.73 9.10
CA LEU A 414 18.02 -15.76 8.03
C LEU A 414 17.40 -14.46 8.53
N TRP A 415 16.80 -14.47 9.73
CA TRP A 415 16.04 -13.36 10.28
C TRP A 415 16.94 -12.39 11.05
N PRO A 416 17.07 -11.13 10.62
CA PRO A 416 17.84 -10.15 11.37
C PRO A 416 17.11 -9.82 12.68
N THR A 417 17.71 -10.15 13.83
CA THR A 417 17.13 -9.87 15.14
C THR A 417 17.37 -8.43 15.56
N ARG A 418 16.35 -7.78 16.15
CA ARG A 418 16.47 -6.41 16.67
C ARG A 418 17.51 -6.28 17.78
N THR A 419 17.66 -7.32 18.59
CA THR A 419 18.70 -7.41 19.62
C THR A 419 19.64 -8.56 19.25
N PRO A 420 20.95 -8.32 19.13
CA PRO A 420 21.91 -9.37 18.82
C PRO A 420 21.79 -10.52 19.82
N GLY A 421 21.51 -11.74 19.32
CA GLY A 421 21.44 -12.95 20.12
C GLY A 421 20.12 -13.20 20.89
N LYS A 422 19.10 -12.34 20.76
CA LYS A 422 17.76 -12.59 21.33
C LYS A 422 16.71 -12.70 20.22
N PHE A 423 16.00 -13.82 20.20
CA PHE A 423 14.85 -14.07 19.34
C PHE A 423 13.57 -13.83 20.14
N LEU A 424 12.78 -12.83 19.74
CA LEU A 424 11.63 -12.37 20.51
C LEU A 424 10.31 -12.86 19.90
N LYS A 425 9.22 -12.73 20.66
CA LYS A 425 7.86 -13.05 20.17
C LYS A 425 7.54 -12.30 18.88
N ALA A 426 7.94 -11.04 18.76
CA ALA A 426 7.73 -10.22 17.56
C ALA A 426 8.43 -10.79 16.31
N ASP A 427 9.63 -11.36 16.48
CA ASP A 427 10.38 -11.99 15.37
C ASP A 427 9.67 -13.26 14.91
N ALA A 428 9.21 -14.10 15.85
CA ALA A 428 8.44 -15.30 15.54
C ALA A 428 7.11 -14.98 14.84
N VAL A 429 6.39 -13.94 15.30
CA VAL A 429 5.18 -13.45 14.62
C VAL A 429 5.51 -12.97 13.21
N GLY A 430 6.58 -12.20 13.03
CA GLY A 430 7.00 -11.69 11.72
C GLY A 430 7.34 -12.81 10.74
N ILE A 431 8.04 -13.86 11.19
CA ILE A 431 8.32 -15.05 10.38
C ILE A 431 7.02 -15.72 9.94
N ALA A 432 6.11 -15.97 10.88
CA ALA A 432 4.85 -16.64 10.60
C ALA A 432 4.00 -15.82 9.60
N GLN A 433 3.91 -14.49 9.79
CA GLN A 433 3.23 -13.57 8.88
C GLN A 433 3.86 -13.54 7.49
N LEU A 434 5.20 -13.61 7.40
CA LEU A 434 5.89 -13.62 6.12
C LEU A 434 5.62 -14.92 5.35
N LEU A 435 5.72 -16.07 6.03
CA LEU A 435 5.44 -17.37 5.42
C LEU A 435 3.98 -17.49 4.95
N ASP A 436 3.03 -16.94 5.72
CA ASP A 436 1.62 -16.90 5.39
C ASP A 436 1.38 -16.23 4.03
N LYS A 437 2.06 -15.11 3.78
CA LYS A 437 2.03 -14.37 2.50
C LYS A 437 2.69 -15.14 1.35
N LEU A 438 3.48 -16.17 1.65
CA LEU A 438 4.05 -17.11 0.69
C LEU A 438 3.21 -18.39 0.53
N GLY A 439 2.04 -18.48 1.18
CA GLY A 439 1.18 -19.67 1.17
C GLY A 439 1.75 -20.83 1.98
N VAL A 440 2.55 -20.53 3.01
CA VAL A 440 3.22 -21.52 3.85
C VAL A 440 2.90 -21.25 5.32
N GLY A 441 2.47 -22.28 6.04
CA GLY A 441 2.31 -22.27 7.48
C GLY A 441 3.54 -22.84 8.16
N ILE A 442 3.71 -22.53 9.44
CA ILE A 442 4.79 -23.04 10.28
C ILE A 442 4.23 -23.56 11.61
N GLU A 443 4.81 -24.62 12.15
CA GLU A 443 4.63 -25.04 13.54
C GLU A 443 6.01 -25.17 14.20
N PRO A 444 6.25 -24.60 15.41
CA PRO A 444 5.25 -23.94 16.25
C PRO A 444 4.94 -22.51 15.79
N ASP A 445 3.66 -22.14 15.77
CA ASP A 445 3.23 -20.77 15.48
C ASP A 445 2.77 -20.06 16.76
N VAL A 446 3.48 -19.00 17.11
CA VAL A 446 3.24 -18.19 18.31
C VAL A 446 1.90 -17.44 18.29
N ARG A 447 1.31 -17.22 17.11
CA ARG A 447 0.01 -16.55 16.94
C ARG A 447 -1.15 -17.43 17.41
N VAL A 448 -0.97 -18.74 17.36
CA VAL A 448 -1.96 -19.76 17.76
C VAL A 448 -1.54 -20.52 19.03
N GLY A 449 -0.77 -19.88 19.90
CA GLY A 449 -0.40 -20.44 21.21
C GLY A 449 0.83 -21.35 21.21
N GLY A 450 1.62 -21.36 20.13
CA GLY A 450 2.93 -22.01 20.09
C GLY A 450 4.00 -21.29 20.93
N PRO A 451 5.04 -22.01 21.40
CA PRO A 451 6.16 -21.41 22.12
C PRO A 451 7.04 -20.55 21.22
N VAL A 452 7.67 -19.52 21.79
CA VAL A 452 8.73 -18.77 21.11
C VAL A 452 10.02 -19.59 21.15
N LEU A 453 10.44 -20.13 20.00
CA LEU A 453 11.65 -20.95 19.87
C LEU A 453 12.58 -20.36 18.81
N ALA A 454 13.88 -20.33 19.09
CA ALA A 454 14.90 -19.92 18.12
C ALA A 454 15.50 -21.12 17.35
N SER A 455 15.41 -22.33 17.91
CA SER A 455 15.95 -23.58 17.39
C SER A 455 15.06 -24.74 17.84
N GLY A 456 15.26 -25.92 17.25
CA GLY A 456 14.52 -27.13 17.52
C GLY A 456 13.67 -27.56 16.32
N PRO A 457 13.02 -28.73 16.42
CA PRO A 457 12.19 -29.26 15.35
C PRO A 457 11.00 -28.35 15.07
N ALA A 458 10.85 -28.01 13.79
CA ALA A 458 9.73 -27.26 13.26
C ALA A 458 9.19 -27.94 11.99
N VAL A 459 7.98 -27.56 11.61
CA VAL A 459 7.30 -28.10 10.43
C VAL A 459 6.82 -26.94 9.57
N LEU A 460 7.13 -26.97 8.29
CA LEU A 460 6.47 -26.12 7.28
C LEU A 460 5.35 -26.93 6.63
N PHE A 461 4.23 -26.28 6.33
CA PHE A 461 3.11 -26.91 5.62
C PHE A 461 2.49 -25.96 4.60
N ARG A 462 1.85 -26.51 3.57
CA ARG A 462 1.17 -25.73 2.53
C ARG A 462 -0.17 -25.24 3.03
N VAL A 463 -0.43 -23.94 2.90
CA VAL A 463 -1.72 -23.34 3.23
C VAL A 463 -2.65 -23.53 2.02
N THR A 464 -3.51 -24.55 2.08
CA THR A 464 -4.52 -24.85 1.04
C THR A 464 -5.93 -24.39 1.41
N ALA A 465 -6.13 -23.95 2.65
CA ALA A 465 -7.37 -23.40 3.18
C ALA A 465 -7.07 -22.20 4.08
N ALA A 466 -8.05 -21.30 4.24
CA ALA A 466 -7.92 -20.12 5.09
C ALA A 466 -7.50 -20.52 6.52
N GLN A 467 -6.45 -19.89 7.02
CA GLN A 467 -5.93 -20.13 8.37
C GLN A 467 -6.46 -19.06 9.31
N PRO A 468 -6.90 -19.43 10.52
CA PRO A 468 -7.26 -18.43 11.51
C PRO A 468 -6.00 -17.67 11.97
N THR A 469 -6.15 -16.37 12.23
CA THR A 469 -5.05 -15.50 12.68
C THR A 469 -4.77 -15.62 14.18
N SER A 470 -5.66 -16.26 14.92
CA SER A 470 -5.58 -16.60 16.35
C SER A 470 -6.11 -18.01 16.58
N ALA A 471 -5.71 -18.66 17.68
CA ALA A 471 -6.25 -19.99 18.01
C ALA A 471 -7.73 -19.88 18.38
N SER A 472 -8.57 -20.71 17.78
CA SER A 472 -9.94 -20.93 18.25
C SER A 472 -9.94 -21.72 19.58
N PRO A 473 -11.02 -21.65 20.36
CA PRO A 473 -11.27 -22.54 21.49
C PRO A 473 -11.11 -24.02 21.11
N GLU A 474 -11.69 -24.43 19.98
CA GLU A 474 -11.68 -25.79 19.47
C GLU A 474 -10.26 -26.24 19.13
N TYR A 475 -9.49 -25.38 18.45
CA TYR A 475 -8.09 -25.67 18.10
C TYR A 475 -7.19 -25.73 19.35
N THR A 476 -7.45 -24.89 20.35
CA THR A 476 -6.73 -24.92 21.63
C THR A 476 -7.01 -26.22 22.40
N ALA A 477 -8.26 -26.68 22.40
CA ALA A 477 -8.64 -27.97 22.94
C ALA A 477 -7.98 -29.13 22.17
N ALA A 478 -8.04 -29.09 20.82
CA ALA A 478 -7.46 -30.09 19.94
C ALA A 478 -5.95 -30.27 20.18
N THR A 479 -5.19 -29.19 20.20
CA THR A 479 -3.73 -29.22 20.42
C THR A 479 -3.38 -29.70 21.82
N THR A 480 -4.20 -29.41 22.84
CA THR A 480 -4.00 -29.91 24.21
C THR A 480 -4.25 -31.41 24.31
N LEU A 481 -5.35 -31.91 23.74
CA LEU A 481 -5.67 -33.34 23.70
C LEU A 481 -4.62 -34.11 22.89
N LEU A 482 -4.21 -33.56 21.74
CA LEU A 482 -3.16 -34.12 20.89
C LEU A 482 -1.83 -34.22 21.62
N HIS A 483 -1.46 -33.21 22.42
CA HIS A 483 -0.23 -33.26 23.22
C HIS A 483 -0.30 -34.37 24.27
N LEU A 484 -1.43 -34.50 24.99
CA LEU A 484 -1.61 -35.58 25.98
C LEU A 484 -1.53 -36.95 25.32
N ALA A 485 -2.23 -37.13 24.20
CA ALA A 485 -2.19 -38.35 23.42
C ALA A 485 -0.78 -38.69 22.94
N ALA A 486 -0.05 -37.71 22.36
CA ALA A 486 1.31 -37.90 21.90
C ALA A 486 2.28 -38.28 23.04
N VAL A 487 2.05 -37.78 24.27
CA VAL A 487 2.84 -38.21 25.44
C VAL A 487 2.56 -39.66 25.81
N VAL A 488 1.29 -40.11 25.73
CA VAL A 488 0.94 -41.50 26.03
C VAL A 488 1.55 -42.43 24.99
N SER A 489 1.34 -42.15 23.70
CA SER A 489 1.89 -42.98 22.61
C SER A 489 3.42 -43.02 22.61
N ALA A 490 4.11 -41.93 23.00
CA ALA A 490 5.57 -41.90 23.06
C ALA A 490 6.16 -42.67 24.26
N ALA A 491 5.35 -43.29 25.13
CA ALA A 491 5.83 -43.98 26.32
C ALA A 491 6.55 -45.31 26.01
N ASP A 492 6.32 -45.92 24.85
CA ASP A 492 6.81 -47.25 24.47
C ASP A 492 7.83 -47.26 23.31
N ASP A 493 8.42 -46.10 22.97
CA ASP A 493 9.50 -45.93 21.98
C ASP A 493 9.17 -46.32 20.52
N ASP A 494 7.92 -46.72 20.21
CA ASP A 494 7.45 -47.02 18.84
C ASP A 494 6.03 -46.47 18.64
N VAL A 495 5.89 -45.38 17.88
CA VAL A 495 4.58 -44.82 17.47
C VAL A 495 4.39 -45.14 15.99
N SER A 496 3.39 -45.94 15.66
CA SER A 496 3.12 -46.32 14.27
C SER A 496 2.51 -45.16 13.47
N ASP A 497 2.69 -45.16 12.14
CA ASP A 497 2.03 -44.18 11.27
C ASP A 497 0.51 -44.37 11.24
N GLU A 498 0.02 -45.59 11.49
CA GLU A 498 -1.41 -45.88 11.60
C GLU A 498 -2.06 -45.29 12.86
N GLU A 499 -1.35 -45.30 14.01
CA GLU A 499 -1.78 -44.62 15.24
C GLU A 499 -1.92 -43.12 15.03
N ARG A 500 -0.96 -42.51 14.34
CA ARG A 500 -0.95 -41.06 14.02
C ARG A 500 -2.19 -40.65 13.24
N ASP A 501 -2.45 -41.34 12.13
CA ASP A 501 -3.57 -41.04 11.24
C ASP A 501 -4.91 -41.22 11.96
N HIS A 502 -5.00 -42.24 12.83
CA HIS A 502 -6.20 -42.47 13.63
C HIS A 502 -6.44 -41.36 14.67
N LEU A 503 -5.37 -40.87 15.30
CA LEU A 503 -5.43 -39.79 16.30
C LEU A 503 -5.89 -38.47 15.69
N VAL A 504 -5.35 -38.12 14.52
CA VAL A 504 -5.75 -36.93 13.77
C VAL A 504 -7.20 -37.06 13.33
N ALA A 505 -7.58 -38.14 12.64
CA ALA A 505 -8.95 -38.35 12.17
C ALA A 505 -9.98 -38.34 13.32
N HIS A 506 -9.61 -38.88 14.49
CA HIS A 506 -10.47 -38.86 15.67
C HIS A 506 -10.68 -37.43 16.20
N LEU A 507 -9.62 -36.61 16.29
CA LEU A 507 -9.73 -35.22 16.71
C LEU A 507 -10.50 -34.37 15.69
N GLU A 508 -10.26 -34.57 14.40
CA GLU A 508 -10.96 -33.85 13.32
C GLU A 508 -12.46 -34.16 13.28
N SER A 509 -12.86 -35.38 13.62
CA SER A 509 -14.27 -35.80 13.64
C SER A 509 -15.00 -35.42 14.93
N SER A 510 -14.27 -35.17 16.01
CA SER A 510 -14.83 -34.86 17.33
C SER A 510 -14.88 -33.37 17.63
N LEU A 511 -13.93 -32.60 17.11
CA LEU A 511 -13.89 -31.15 17.23
C LEU A 511 -14.31 -30.56 15.87
N ASP A 512 -15.18 -29.54 15.87
CA ASP A 512 -15.67 -28.89 14.63
C ASP A 512 -14.59 -27.97 14.02
N LEU A 513 -13.42 -28.55 13.74
CA LEU A 513 -12.25 -27.83 13.23
C LEU A 513 -12.46 -27.44 11.77
N THR A 514 -12.09 -26.21 11.46
CA THR A 514 -12.01 -25.73 10.07
C THR A 514 -10.95 -26.49 9.29
N GLU A 515 -11.08 -26.56 7.98
CA GLU A 515 -10.10 -27.25 7.12
C GLU A 515 -8.67 -26.70 7.31
N GLY A 516 -8.54 -25.39 7.55
CA GLY A 516 -7.25 -24.77 7.83
C GLY A 516 -6.63 -25.27 9.14
N GLU A 517 -7.44 -25.40 10.19
CA GLU A 517 -7.00 -25.90 11.49
C GLU A 517 -6.61 -27.38 11.45
N ARG A 518 -7.29 -28.19 10.64
CA ARG A 518 -6.95 -29.62 10.44
C ARG A 518 -5.56 -29.80 9.86
N ILE A 519 -5.26 -29.09 8.77
CA ILE A 519 -3.92 -29.09 8.14
C ILE A 519 -2.84 -28.70 9.16
N ARG A 520 -3.13 -27.68 9.96
CA ARG A 520 -2.21 -27.20 10.99
C ARG A 520 -2.06 -28.20 12.13
N LEU A 521 -3.13 -28.85 12.56
CA LEU A 521 -3.11 -29.86 13.62
C LEU A 521 -2.24 -31.06 13.22
N ALA A 522 -2.32 -31.49 11.96
CA ALA A 522 -1.43 -32.53 11.41
C ALA A 522 0.05 -32.10 11.44
N ALA A 523 0.36 -30.87 11.03
CA ALA A 523 1.72 -30.32 11.15
C ALA A 523 2.19 -30.21 12.61
N HIS A 524 1.28 -29.87 13.53
CA HIS A 524 1.56 -29.79 14.95
C HIS A 524 1.90 -31.17 15.56
N LEU A 525 1.15 -32.21 15.18
CA LEU A 525 1.45 -33.60 15.59
C LEU A 525 2.85 -34.02 15.14
N ASP A 526 3.18 -33.74 13.88
CA ASP A 526 4.49 -34.06 13.30
C ASP A 526 5.64 -33.42 14.06
N ARG A 527 5.46 -32.16 14.46
CA ARG A 527 6.42 -31.44 15.31
C ARG A 527 6.52 -32.08 16.70
N LEU A 528 5.38 -32.37 17.34
CA LEU A 528 5.34 -32.92 18.70
C LEU A 528 6.10 -34.25 18.78
N LEU A 529 5.89 -35.14 17.81
CA LEU A 529 6.56 -36.43 17.75
C LEU A 529 8.07 -36.32 17.49
N ALA A 530 8.50 -35.27 16.78
CA ALA A 530 9.93 -34.97 16.64
C ALA A 530 10.56 -34.35 17.91
N SER A 531 9.76 -33.79 18.82
CA SER A 531 10.23 -33.00 19.97
C SER A 531 10.37 -33.80 21.28
N ALA A 532 10.05 -35.10 21.29
CA ALA A 532 9.87 -35.93 22.49
C ALA A 532 8.89 -35.27 23.51
N PRO A 533 7.58 -35.47 23.37
CA PRO A 533 6.58 -34.69 24.09
C PRO A 533 6.67 -34.93 25.61
N LYS A 534 6.52 -33.85 26.41
CA LYS A 534 6.58 -33.89 27.88
C LYS A 534 5.30 -33.33 28.49
N LEU A 535 4.94 -33.81 29.69
CA LEU A 535 3.81 -33.27 30.46
C LEU A 535 4.07 -31.87 31.04
N THR A 536 5.31 -31.39 31.02
CA THR A 536 5.71 -30.09 31.54
C THR A 536 5.13 -28.94 30.70
N GLY A 537 4.39 -28.02 31.32
CA GLY A 537 3.79 -26.84 30.67
C GLY A 537 2.28 -26.95 30.39
N LEU A 538 1.71 -28.16 30.46
CA LEU A 538 0.26 -28.39 30.33
C LEU A 538 -0.52 -28.01 31.58
N THR A 539 0.13 -27.94 32.75
CA THR A 539 -0.50 -27.64 34.04
C THR A 539 -1.31 -26.36 34.04
N LYS A 540 -0.81 -25.28 33.41
CA LYS A 540 -1.54 -24.01 33.33
C LYS A 540 -2.77 -24.09 32.43
N ARG A 541 -2.67 -24.79 31.28
CA ARG A 541 -3.79 -24.97 30.34
C ARG A 541 -4.87 -25.88 30.92
N LEU A 542 -4.47 -26.91 31.65
CA LEU A 542 -5.38 -27.87 32.29
C LEU A 542 -5.98 -27.37 33.61
N ALA A 543 -5.37 -26.38 34.26
CA ALA A 543 -5.88 -25.79 35.50
C ALA A 543 -7.20 -25.01 35.32
N VAL A 544 -7.45 -24.50 34.10
CA VAL A 544 -8.66 -23.75 33.73
C VAL A 544 -9.90 -24.67 33.67
N LEU A 545 -9.71 -25.98 33.51
CA LEU A 545 -10.79 -26.95 33.34
C LEU A 545 -11.49 -27.27 34.67
N SER A 546 -12.81 -27.47 34.65
CA SER A 546 -13.58 -27.99 35.80
C SER A 546 -13.26 -29.47 36.10
N ASP A 547 -13.63 -29.96 37.28
CA ASP A 547 -13.42 -31.37 37.66
C ASP A 547 -14.12 -32.36 36.70
N ALA A 548 -15.29 -32.00 36.19
CA ALA A 548 -16.02 -32.82 35.21
C ALA A 548 -15.27 -32.89 33.87
N GLN A 549 -14.71 -31.77 33.40
CA GLN A 549 -13.91 -31.71 32.17
C GLN A 549 -12.57 -32.44 32.33
N ARG A 550 -11.92 -32.30 33.48
CA ARG A 550 -10.68 -33.03 33.80
C ARG A 550 -10.89 -34.55 33.77
N ALA A 551 -12.01 -35.05 34.32
CA ALA A 551 -12.37 -36.46 34.23
C ALA A 551 -12.59 -36.92 32.77
N HIS A 552 -13.19 -36.07 31.94
CA HIS A 552 -13.47 -36.38 30.54
C HIS A 552 -12.20 -36.38 29.67
N VAL A 553 -11.28 -35.44 29.90
CA VAL A 553 -9.93 -35.44 29.28
C VAL A 553 -9.14 -36.68 29.68
N ALA A 554 -9.24 -37.11 30.95
CA ALA A 554 -8.60 -38.33 31.45
C ALA A 554 -9.14 -39.57 30.72
N ARG A 555 -10.48 -39.66 30.58
CA ARG A 555 -11.15 -40.72 29.84
C ARG A 555 -10.77 -40.73 28.36
N PHE A 556 -10.63 -39.56 27.73
CA PHE A 556 -10.17 -39.44 26.35
C PHE A 556 -8.75 -40.00 26.18
N ALA A 557 -7.80 -39.61 27.04
CA ALA A 557 -6.43 -40.13 26.98
C ALA A 557 -6.40 -41.68 27.12
N THR A 558 -7.26 -42.23 27.98
CA THR A 558 -7.41 -43.68 28.14
C THR A 558 -8.04 -44.36 26.91
N ILE A 559 -9.01 -43.71 26.25
CA ILE A 559 -9.58 -44.21 24.99
C ILE A 559 -8.52 -44.27 23.90
N VAL A 560 -7.71 -43.21 23.75
CA VAL A 560 -6.65 -43.14 22.74
C VAL A 560 -5.60 -44.23 22.96
N ALA A 561 -5.16 -44.45 24.20
CA ALA A 561 -4.24 -45.54 24.53
C ALA A 561 -4.83 -46.93 24.23
N ALA A 562 -6.15 -47.09 24.31
CA ALA A 562 -6.83 -48.36 24.10
C ALA A 562 -7.17 -48.67 22.63
N VAL A 563 -6.88 -47.76 21.69
CA VAL A 563 -7.25 -47.90 20.27
C VAL A 563 -6.60 -49.13 19.62
N ASP A 564 -5.33 -49.39 19.90
CA ASP A 564 -4.59 -50.53 19.30
C ASP A 564 -4.90 -51.87 19.97
N GLY A 565 -5.73 -51.85 21.02
CA GLY A 565 -6.20 -53.04 21.73
C GLY A 565 -5.16 -53.70 22.65
N VAL A 566 -3.93 -53.18 22.69
CA VAL A 566 -2.85 -53.63 23.59
C VAL A 566 -2.26 -52.41 24.27
N VAL A 567 -2.60 -52.19 25.54
CA VAL A 567 -2.03 -51.10 26.34
C VAL A 567 -0.80 -51.60 27.09
N SER A 568 0.32 -50.93 26.91
CA SER A 568 1.58 -51.31 27.54
C SER A 568 1.67 -50.89 29.02
N PRO A 569 2.57 -51.48 29.81
CA PRO A 569 2.86 -50.99 31.16
C PRO A 569 3.38 -49.54 31.19
N GLY A 570 4.16 -49.11 30.19
CA GLY A 570 4.70 -47.75 30.10
C GLY A 570 3.61 -46.70 29.82
N GLU A 571 2.63 -47.05 28.99
CA GLU A 571 1.45 -46.24 28.73
C GLU A 571 0.56 -46.11 29.96
N VAL A 572 0.32 -47.22 30.69
CA VAL A 572 -0.45 -47.19 31.94
C VAL A 572 0.21 -46.29 32.97
N ASP A 573 1.53 -46.37 33.15
CA ASP A 573 2.25 -45.49 34.07
C ASP A 573 2.18 -44.02 33.66
N THR A 574 2.14 -43.74 32.36
CA THR A 574 1.97 -42.39 31.81
C THR A 574 0.55 -41.87 32.00
N LEU A 575 -0.47 -42.70 31.76
CA LEU A 575 -1.87 -42.40 32.06
C LEU A 575 -2.08 -42.10 33.55
N ARG A 576 -1.47 -42.87 34.45
CA ARG A 576 -1.51 -42.60 35.91
C ARG A 576 -0.94 -41.23 36.26
N LYS A 577 0.14 -40.80 35.59
CA LYS A 577 0.70 -39.45 35.75
C LYS A 577 -0.26 -38.38 35.21
N ILE A 578 -0.93 -38.64 34.08
CA ILE A 578 -1.93 -37.72 33.51
C ILE A 578 -3.15 -37.58 34.42
N TYR A 579 -3.69 -38.69 34.96
CA TYR A 579 -4.81 -38.67 35.92
C TYR A 579 -4.44 -37.85 37.16
N LYS A 580 -3.23 -38.05 37.70
CA LYS A 580 -2.71 -37.24 38.81
C LYS A 580 -2.61 -35.75 38.47
N LEU A 581 -2.17 -35.42 37.26
CA LEU A 581 -2.09 -34.04 36.74
C LEU A 581 -3.48 -33.39 36.61
N LEU A 582 -4.49 -34.19 36.28
CA LEU A 582 -5.89 -33.78 36.15
C LEU A 582 -6.65 -33.82 37.49
N GLY A 583 -5.96 -34.03 38.62
CA GLY A 583 -6.59 -34.11 39.94
C GLY A 583 -7.51 -35.32 40.14
N GLN A 584 -7.42 -36.32 39.26
CA GLN A 584 -8.19 -37.56 39.32
C GLN A 584 -7.40 -38.64 40.08
N ASP A 585 -8.11 -39.67 40.55
CA ASP A 585 -7.48 -40.84 41.17
C ASP A 585 -6.68 -41.66 40.13
N PRO A 586 -5.34 -41.80 40.27
CA PRO A 586 -4.52 -42.53 39.32
C PRO A 586 -4.91 -44.00 39.16
N ASP A 587 -5.47 -44.64 40.18
CA ASP A 587 -5.80 -46.06 40.11
C ASP A 587 -7.12 -46.31 39.36
N SER A 588 -7.90 -45.26 39.09
CA SER A 588 -9.10 -45.33 38.24
C SER A 588 -8.79 -45.69 36.78
N VAL A 589 -7.55 -45.48 36.31
CA VAL A 589 -7.08 -45.89 34.97
C VAL A 589 -7.35 -47.37 34.71
N TYR A 590 -7.12 -48.25 35.70
CA TYR A 590 -7.32 -49.69 35.53
C TYR A 590 -8.79 -50.06 35.37
N ALA A 591 -9.68 -49.42 36.12
CA ALA A 591 -11.13 -49.65 36.00
C ALA A 591 -11.62 -49.20 34.62
N GLU A 592 -11.11 -48.09 34.12
CA GLU A 592 -11.51 -47.50 32.85
C GLU A 592 -10.99 -48.32 31.65
N LEU A 593 -9.73 -48.76 31.69
CA LEU A 593 -9.19 -49.72 30.72
C LEU A 593 -9.98 -51.03 30.72
N HIS A 594 -10.38 -51.55 31.89
CA HIS A 594 -11.20 -52.75 31.98
C HIS A 594 -12.61 -52.57 31.38
N THR A 595 -13.25 -51.40 31.57
CA THR A 595 -14.56 -51.14 30.94
C THR A 595 -14.45 -51.02 29.42
N LEU A 596 -13.39 -50.40 28.90
CA LEU A 596 -13.14 -50.30 27.46
C LEU A 596 -12.81 -51.67 26.84
N SER A 597 -11.98 -52.49 27.51
CA SER A 597 -11.65 -53.85 27.06
C SER A 597 -12.86 -54.81 27.14
N ALA A 598 -13.77 -54.59 28.08
CA ALA A 598 -15.03 -55.35 28.19
C ALA A 598 -16.09 -54.90 27.16
N ALA A 599 -16.00 -53.66 26.66
CA ALA A 599 -16.88 -53.10 25.64
C ALA A 599 -16.41 -53.35 24.19
N ALA A 600 -15.16 -53.79 23.98
CA ALA A 600 -14.63 -54.13 22.66
C ALA A 600 -15.21 -55.48 22.14
N PRO A 601 -15.64 -55.59 20.86
CA PRO A 601 -16.15 -56.85 20.33
C PRO A 601 -15.03 -57.88 20.16
N ARG A 602 -15.10 -58.97 20.92
CA ARG A 602 -14.24 -60.15 20.76
C ARG A 602 -14.45 -60.79 19.38
N SER A 603 -13.51 -60.59 18.47
CA SER A 603 -13.32 -61.50 17.34
C SER A 603 -12.69 -62.80 17.84
N VAL A 604 -13.48 -63.73 18.37
CA VAL A 604 -13.05 -65.12 18.58
C VAL A 604 -14.17 -66.07 18.15
N LYS A 605 -13.96 -66.71 16.99
CA LYS A 605 -14.61 -67.98 16.67
C LYS A 605 -14.13 -69.02 17.68
N GLY A 606 -15.05 -69.48 18.54
CA GLY A 606 -14.91 -70.71 19.30
C GLY A 606 -14.39 -70.55 20.72
N ALA A 607 -15.23 -70.02 21.62
CA ALA A 607 -15.16 -70.36 23.04
C ALA A 607 -16.55 -70.22 23.66
N SER A 608 -17.06 -71.29 24.28
CA SER A 608 -18.32 -71.29 25.04
C SER A 608 -18.31 -70.24 26.16
N PRO A 609 -19.47 -69.66 26.51
CA PRO A 609 -19.55 -68.54 27.45
C PRO A 609 -19.13 -68.98 28.86
N ARG A 610 -18.20 -68.23 29.46
CA ARG A 610 -17.87 -68.31 30.89
C ARG A 610 -18.81 -67.39 31.67
N PRO A 611 -19.46 -67.83 32.77
CA PRO A 611 -20.36 -66.97 33.53
C PRO A 611 -19.58 -65.89 34.30
N ALA A 612 -20.26 -64.76 34.54
CA ALA A 612 -19.77 -63.56 35.23
C ALA A 612 -19.17 -63.87 36.63
N PRO A 613 -18.21 -63.06 37.13
CA PRO A 613 -17.65 -63.27 38.46
C PRO A 613 -18.70 -62.95 39.54
N ALA A 614 -18.90 -63.88 40.47
CA ALA A 614 -19.78 -63.73 41.62
C ALA A 614 -19.12 -62.83 42.70
N THR A 615 -19.89 -61.89 43.22
CA THR A 615 -19.51 -60.93 44.27
C THR A 615 -19.80 -61.44 45.70
N GLU A 616 -19.51 -62.70 46.00
CA GLU A 616 -19.69 -63.28 47.35
C GLU A 616 -18.41 -63.98 47.85
N PRO A 617 -18.14 -64.02 49.18
CA PRO A 617 -16.87 -64.52 49.70
C PRO A 617 -16.78 -66.04 49.61
N VAL A 618 -15.71 -66.52 49.00
CA VAL A 618 -15.42 -67.95 48.77
C VAL A 618 -15.08 -68.64 50.09
N THR A 619 -15.86 -69.67 50.46
CA THR A 619 -15.56 -70.60 51.55
C THR A 619 -14.86 -71.85 51.02
N VAL A 620 -13.76 -72.25 51.66
CA VAL A 620 -12.93 -73.39 51.24
C VAL A 620 -13.48 -74.68 51.87
N VAL A 621 -13.80 -75.69 51.04
CA VAL A 621 -14.12 -77.06 51.48
C VAL A 621 -12.93 -77.98 51.16
N PRO A 622 -12.54 -78.93 52.03
CA PRO A 622 -11.32 -79.72 51.83
C PRO A 622 -11.49 -80.83 50.79
N SER A 623 -10.39 -81.11 50.10
CA SER A 623 -10.21 -82.14 49.07
C SER A 623 -10.51 -83.57 49.58
N ASN A 624 -11.21 -84.36 48.76
CA ASN A 624 -11.22 -85.82 48.87
C ASN A 624 -10.78 -86.45 47.55
N GLY A 625 -9.84 -87.40 47.63
CA GLY A 625 -9.03 -87.83 46.51
C GLY A 625 -9.57 -88.97 45.64
N ALA A 626 -8.91 -89.09 44.48
CA ALA A 626 -8.78 -90.24 43.56
C ALA A 626 -9.85 -90.38 42.43
N PRO A 627 -9.51 -91.03 41.29
CA PRO A 627 -9.37 -90.34 40.00
C PRO A 627 -10.16 -90.97 38.83
N SER A 628 -10.53 -90.19 37.79
CA SER A 628 -10.74 -90.74 36.44
C SER A 628 -10.74 -89.64 35.37
N GLY A 629 -9.94 -89.83 34.31
CA GLY A 629 -9.62 -88.81 33.32
C GLY A 629 -10.69 -88.48 32.28
N TYR A 630 -10.34 -87.54 31.39
CA TYR A 630 -11.12 -87.19 30.20
C TYR A 630 -10.23 -87.10 28.95
N ARG A 631 -10.76 -87.65 27.84
CA ARG A 631 -10.12 -87.79 26.52
C ARG A 631 -9.97 -86.45 25.79
N ILE A 632 -8.86 -86.30 25.08
CA ILE A 632 -8.55 -85.21 24.15
C ILE A 632 -9.29 -85.43 22.81
N PRO A 633 -10.09 -84.47 22.29
CA PRO A 633 -10.70 -84.55 20.96
C PRO A 633 -9.68 -84.37 19.82
N SER A 634 -9.89 -85.09 18.71
CA SER A 634 -8.95 -85.22 17.59
C SER A 634 -8.93 -84.02 16.62
N ARG A 635 -7.76 -83.80 16.00
CA ARG A 635 -7.43 -82.74 15.03
C ARG A 635 -8.23 -82.87 13.71
N PRO A 636 -8.83 -81.80 13.16
CA PRO A 636 -9.50 -81.86 11.86
C PRO A 636 -8.51 -81.93 10.69
N LYS A 637 -8.92 -82.65 9.64
CA LYS A 637 -8.21 -82.91 8.36
C LYS A 637 -8.45 -81.75 7.35
N PRO A 638 -7.51 -81.44 6.45
CA PRO A 638 -7.61 -80.30 5.53
C PRO A 638 -8.29 -80.66 4.19
N GLU A 639 -9.03 -79.71 3.61
CA GLU A 639 -9.53 -79.74 2.23
C GLU A 639 -9.96 -78.30 1.79
N PRO A 640 -10.15 -78.00 0.48
CA PRO A 640 -9.09 -77.64 -0.46
C PRO A 640 -9.24 -76.22 -1.05
N ALA A 641 -8.29 -75.85 -1.91
CA ALA A 641 -8.06 -74.55 -2.53
C ALA A 641 -9.29 -73.88 -3.18
N ALA A 642 -9.47 -72.58 -2.86
CA ALA A 642 -10.24 -71.62 -3.63
C ALA A 642 -9.37 -70.38 -3.95
N GLN A 643 -9.65 -69.79 -5.10
CA GLN A 643 -8.86 -68.89 -5.93
C GLN A 643 -8.50 -67.50 -5.32
N PRO A 644 -7.49 -66.80 -5.89
CA PRO A 644 -6.96 -65.56 -5.33
C PRO A 644 -7.84 -64.36 -5.66
N GLY A 645 -8.14 -63.55 -4.64
CA GLY A 645 -8.77 -62.24 -4.81
C GLY A 645 -9.90 -61.96 -3.82
N ARG A 646 -9.55 -61.58 -2.59
CA ARG A 646 -10.27 -60.61 -1.75
C ARG A 646 -9.53 -60.45 -0.42
N VAL A 647 -8.85 -59.32 -0.28
CA VAL A 647 -8.34 -58.79 0.99
C VAL A 647 -9.54 -58.74 1.96
N GLY A 648 -9.37 -59.33 3.14
CA GLY A 648 -10.38 -59.35 4.18
C GLY A 648 -10.69 -57.93 4.65
N LEU A 649 -11.87 -57.44 4.29
CA LEU A 649 -12.39 -56.19 4.82
C LEU A 649 -12.75 -56.40 6.30
N VAL A 650 -12.00 -55.78 7.21
CA VAL A 650 -12.47 -55.53 8.57
C VAL A 650 -13.66 -54.57 8.44
N ARG A 651 -14.86 -55.03 8.81
CA ARG A 651 -16.08 -54.22 8.76
C ARG A 651 -16.33 -53.68 10.16
N LEU A 652 -15.93 -52.43 10.37
CA LEU A 652 -16.25 -51.65 11.58
C LEU A 652 -17.76 -51.44 11.67
N ASP A 653 -18.29 -51.51 12.89
CA ASP A 653 -19.71 -51.29 13.19
C ASP A 653 -20.01 -49.78 13.19
N PRO A 654 -20.77 -49.27 12.20
CA PRO A 654 -21.01 -47.84 12.03
C PRO A 654 -21.80 -47.22 13.19
N GLU A 655 -22.62 -47.99 13.91
CA GLU A 655 -23.38 -47.47 15.06
C GLU A 655 -22.50 -47.27 16.30
N LEU A 656 -21.48 -48.12 16.46
CA LEU A 656 -20.54 -48.09 17.58
C LEU A 656 -19.46 -47.01 17.37
N VAL A 657 -19.01 -46.83 16.13
CA VAL A 657 -18.22 -45.66 15.72
C VAL A 657 -19.00 -44.38 15.97
N ALA A 658 -20.27 -44.30 15.55
CA ALA A 658 -21.12 -43.12 15.79
C ALA A 658 -21.41 -42.85 17.27
N ALA A 659 -21.45 -43.88 18.13
CA ALA A 659 -21.59 -43.72 19.57
C ALA A 659 -20.33 -43.15 20.21
N LYS A 660 -19.15 -43.62 19.79
CA LYS A 660 -17.86 -43.06 20.23
C LYS A 660 -17.63 -41.64 19.70
N MET A 661 -18.07 -41.36 18.48
CA MET A 661 -18.04 -40.01 17.90
C MET A 661 -18.92 -39.02 18.68
N ARG A 662 -20.07 -39.45 19.20
CA ARG A 662 -20.92 -38.60 20.06
C ARG A 662 -20.32 -38.32 21.44
N GLU A 663 -19.63 -39.28 22.04
CA GLU A 663 -18.92 -39.07 23.31
C GLU A 663 -17.75 -38.09 23.15
N SER A 664 -16.97 -38.19 22.06
CA SER A 664 -15.85 -37.28 21.77
C SER A 664 -16.32 -35.87 21.38
N ALA A 665 -17.42 -35.74 20.63
CA ALA A 665 -18.02 -34.44 20.31
C ALA A 665 -18.51 -33.68 21.56
N ALA A 666 -18.95 -34.40 22.60
CA ALA A 666 -19.29 -33.79 23.87
C ALA A 666 -18.03 -33.30 24.64
N VAL A 667 -16.86 -33.93 24.46
CA VAL A 667 -15.57 -33.44 25.03
C VAL A 667 -15.19 -32.11 24.40
N ALA A 668 -15.24 -32.07 23.07
CA ALA A 668 -14.92 -30.92 22.27
C ALA A 668 -15.79 -29.70 22.60
N ALA A 669 -17.10 -29.90 22.64
CA ALA A 669 -18.07 -28.85 22.96
C ALA A 669 -17.90 -28.31 24.38
N LEU A 670 -17.66 -29.18 25.38
CA LEU A 670 -17.43 -28.77 26.77
C LEU A 670 -16.07 -28.11 27.00
N LEU A 671 -15.07 -28.36 26.16
CA LEU A 671 -13.77 -27.68 26.22
C LEU A 671 -13.82 -26.35 25.47
N ALA A 672 -14.55 -26.25 24.36
CA ALA A 672 -14.77 -24.99 23.64
C ALA A 672 -15.48 -23.95 24.52
N ASP A 673 -16.51 -24.35 25.27
CA ASP A 673 -17.28 -23.51 26.21
C ASP A 673 -16.45 -22.92 27.37
N VAL A 674 -15.22 -23.41 27.61
CA VAL A 674 -14.32 -22.93 28.70
C VAL A 674 -13.28 -21.94 28.19
N PHE A 675 -13.02 -21.91 26.89
CA PHE A 675 -12.04 -20.99 26.30
C PHE A 675 -12.72 -19.80 25.59
N ASP A 676 -14.05 -19.68 25.72
CA ASP A 676 -14.85 -18.52 25.34
C ASP A 676 -14.92 -17.53 26.52
N ASP A 677 -13.80 -16.87 26.81
CA ASP A 677 -13.78 -15.65 27.63
C ASP A 677 -13.75 -14.44 26.66
N GLU A 678 -14.88 -14.18 25.98
CA GLU A 678 -15.14 -12.80 25.53
C GLU A 678 -15.44 -11.96 26.78
N PRO A 679 -14.71 -10.87 27.04
CA PRO A 679 -15.24 -9.87 27.98
C PRO A 679 -16.57 -9.38 27.41
N GLU A 680 -17.65 -9.59 28.16
CA GLU A 680 -18.98 -9.02 27.87
C GLU A 680 -18.83 -7.60 27.34
N GLU A 681 -19.24 -7.37 26.09
CA GLU A 681 -19.41 -6.01 25.57
C GLU A 681 -20.30 -5.26 26.57
N PRO A 682 -19.83 -4.15 27.16
CA PRO A 682 -20.66 -3.41 28.09
C PRO A 682 -21.87 -2.87 27.32
N GLN A 683 -23.07 -3.26 27.77
CA GLN A 683 -24.32 -2.74 27.26
C GLN A 683 -24.27 -1.20 27.24
N PRO A 684 -24.84 -0.55 26.20
CA PRO A 684 -24.77 0.89 26.06
C PRO A 684 -25.45 1.58 27.24
N VAL A 685 -24.64 2.16 28.12
CA VAL A 685 -25.10 3.08 29.16
C VAL A 685 -25.63 4.37 28.50
N PRO A 686 -26.77 4.92 28.94
CA PRO A 686 -27.33 6.13 28.38
C PRO A 686 -26.35 7.29 28.56
N ILE A 687 -26.02 7.97 27.45
CA ILE A 687 -25.14 9.14 27.42
C ILE A 687 -25.74 10.23 28.32
N ALA A 688 -25.09 10.47 29.46
CA ALA A 688 -25.31 11.66 30.26
C ALA A 688 -24.67 12.89 29.56
N PRO A 689 -25.22 14.10 29.74
CA PRO A 689 -24.70 15.29 29.07
C PRO A 689 -23.25 15.58 29.47
N PRO A 690 -22.41 16.12 28.56
CA PRO A 690 -21.01 16.39 28.86
C PRO A 690 -20.88 17.44 29.97
N ALA A 691 -20.08 17.10 30.99
CA ALA A 691 -19.64 18.02 32.02
C ALA A 691 -18.77 19.14 31.42
N PRO A 692 -18.78 20.36 32.01
CA PRO A 692 -18.07 21.51 31.46
C PRO A 692 -16.55 21.28 31.45
N VAL A 693 -15.96 21.37 30.26
CA VAL A 693 -14.51 21.26 30.01
C VAL A 693 -13.79 22.43 30.68
N VAL A 694 -12.99 22.16 31.70
CA VAL A 694 -12.04 23.12 32.25
C VAL A 694 -10.93 23.30 31.20
N GLN A 695 -10.86 24.50 30.59
CA GLN A 695 -9.77 24.81 29.67
C GLN A 695 -8.48 25.04 30.45
N VAL A 696 -7.51 24.17 30.25
CA VAL A 696 -6.14 24.31 30.75
C VAL A 696 -5.23 24.27 29.52
N ASP A 697 -4.15 25.06 29.52
CA ASP A 697 -3.17 24.99 28.43
C ASP A 697 -2.61 23.56 28.33
N PRO A 698 -2.58 22.95 27.14
CA PRO A 698 -2.08 21.59 26.96
C PRO A 698 -0.58 21.52 27.26
N VAL A 699 -0.15 20.43 27.90
CA VAL A 699 1.26 20.12 28.17
C VAL A 699 1.78 19.24 27.03
N GLY A 700 2.64 19.79 26.17
CA GLY A 700 3.21 19.06 25.04
C GLY A 700 2.15 18.49 24.10
N SER A 701 2.15 17.15 23.95
CA SER A 701 1.20 16.37 23.12
C SER A 701 -0.09 15.96 23.86
N LEU A 702 -0.22 16.24 25.16
CA LEU A 702 -1.35 15.84 25.98
C LEU A 702 -2.58 16.72 25.73
N ASP A 703 -3.77 16.10 25.72
CA ASP A 703 -5.03 16.85 25.71
C ASP A 703 -5.29 17.58 27.04
N ASN A 704 -6.35 18.38 27.08
CA ASN A 704 -6.68 19.20 28.25
C ASN A 704 -6.99 18.37 29.51
N ALA A 705 -7.58 17.18 29.37
CA ALA A 705 -7.97 16.34 30.49
C ALA A 705 -6.73 15.67 31.09
N HIS A 706 -5.85 15.10 30.26
CA HIS A 706 -4.58 14.50 30.70
C HIS A 706 -3.62 15.55 31.25
N SER A 707 -3.58 16.73 30.63
CA SER A 707 -2.80 17.88 31.11
C SER A 707 -3.28 18.40 32.48
N ALA A 708 -4.57 18.26 32.79
CA ALA A 708 -5.12 18.61 34.10
C ALA A 708 -4.78 17.55 35.16
N VAL A 709 -4.85 16.27 34.81
CA VAL A 709 -4.44 15.17 35.69
C VAL A 709 -2.95 15.25 36.01
N LEU A 710 -2.08 15.46 35.02
CA LEU A 710 -0.63 15.57 35.21
C LEU A 710 -0.25 16.69 36.21
N ARG A 711 -0.84 17.88 36.07
CA ARG A 711 -0.61 19.00 36.99
C ARG A 711 -1.15 18.75 38.39
N ARG A 712 -2.20 17.92 38.51
CA ARG A 712 -2.72 17.50 39.82
C ARG A 712 -1.79 16.48 40.47
N LEU A 713 -1.28 15.51 39.70
CA LEU A 713 -0.29 14.55 40.19
C LEU A 713 0.97 15.26 40.72
N ALA A 714 1.40 16.34 40.06
CA ALA A 714 2.53 17.18 40.51
C ALA A 714 2.41 17.79 41.92
N THR A 715 1.23 17.73 42.55
CA THR A 715 1.02 18.30 43.89
C THR A 715 1.41 17.38 45.05
N ALA A 716 1.65 16.09 44.77
CA ALA A 716 2.11 15.13 45.78
C ALA A 716 3.05 14.09 45.15
N PRO A 717 4.12 13.68 45.85
CA PRO A 717 5.11 12.72 45.32
C PRO A 717 4.59 11.27 45.29
N GLU A 718 3.54 10.97 46.05
CA GLU A 718 2.89 9.66 46.10
C GLU A 718 1.37 9.83 46.11
N TRP A 719 0.67 8.93 45.42
CA TRP A 719 -0.80 8.85 45.37
C TRP A 719 -1.29 7.44 45.72
N SER A 720 -2.41 7.35 46.44
CA SER A 720 -3.11 6.08 46.59
C SER A 720 -3.91 5.77 45.32
N ARG A 721 -4.10 4.48 44.98
CA ARG A 721 -4.86 4.10 43.78
C ARG A 721 -6.30 4.65 43.82
N ALA A 722 -6.95 4.61 44.98
CA ALA A 722 -8.29 5.15 45.16
C ALA A 722 -8.39 6.68 44.95
N ASP A 723 -7.38 7.44 45.38
CA ASP A 723 -7.33 8.89 45.16
C ASP A 723 -7.07 9.23 43.69
N TYR A 724 -6.22 8.44 43.02
CA TYR A 724 -5.95 8.57 41.60
C TYR A 724 -7.17 8.22 40.72
N GLU A 725 -7.87 7.13 41.04
CA GLU A 725 -9.12 6.76 40.37
C GLU A 725 -10.18 7.86 40.52
N SER A 726 -10.30 8.43 41.72
CA SER A 726 -11.19 9.56 42.00
C SER A 726 -10.81 10.81 41.21
N LEU A 727 -9.50 11.07 41.04
CA LEU A 727 -8.98 12.15 40.23
C LEU A 727 -9.33 11.97 38.74
N CYS A 728 -9.11 10.77 38.19
CA CYS A 728 -9.42 10.45 36.79
C CYS A 728 -10.93 10.53 36.51
N ALA A 729 -11.76 10.02 37.42
CA ALA A 729 -13.20 10.14 37.35
C ALA A 729 -13.67 11.60 37.30
N GLY A 730 -13.00 12.49 38.03
CA GLY A 730 -13.27 13.94 38.01
C GLY A 730 -13.03 14.61 36.66
N PHE A 731 -12.20 14.01 35.80
CA PHE A 731 -11.89 14.48 34.45
C PHE A 731 -12.48 13.59 33.33
N GLY A 732 -13.28 12.59 33.68
CA GLY A 732 -13.90 11.67 32.72
C GLY A 732 -12.91 10.73 32.03
N LEU A 733 -11.79 10.42 32.68
CA LEU A 733 -10.74 9.53 32.16
C LEU A 733 -10.79 8.16 32.83
N LEU A 734 -10.45 7.11 32.08
CA LEU A 734 -10.23 5.78 32.63
C LEU A 734 -8.83 5.73 33.28
N PRO A 735 -8.69 5.24 34.52
CA PRO A 735 -7.42 5.30 35.28
C PRO A 735 -6.23 4.68 34.55
N GLU A 736 -6.37 3.44 34.08
CA GLU A 736 -5.27 2.74 33.39
C GLU A 736 -4.89 3.42 32.06
N GLY A 737 -5.89 3.82 31.27
CA GLY A 737 -5.65 4.55 30.03
C GLY A 737 -5.00 5.92 30.25
N ALA A 738 -5.32 6.60 31.36
CA ALA A 738 -4.69 7.86 31.71
C ALA A 738 -3.23 7.67 32.15
N LEU A 739 -2.92 6.59 32.89
CA LEU A 739 -1.53 6.25 33.23
C LEU A 739 -0.70 5.97 31.99
N ASP A 740 -1.23 5.16 31.07
CA ASP A 740 -0.55 4.83 29.82
C ASP A 740 -0.22 6.08 29.01
N VAL A 741 -1.19 6.97 28.81
CA VAL A 741 -1.01 8.21 28.03
C VAL A 741 0.00 9.15 28.69
N LEU A 742 -0.03 9.28 30.02
CA LEU A 742 0.92 10.14 30.75
C LEU A 742 2.34 9.57 30.73
N ASN A 743 2.48 8.26 30.92
CA ASN A 743 3.78 7.58 30.88
C ASN A 743 4.35 7.52 29.47
N GLU A 744 3.50 7.38 28.44
CA GLU A 744 3.93 7.44 27.05
C GLU A 744 4.47 8.83 26.71
N ALA A 745 3.76 9.90 27.08
CA ALA A 745 4.23 11.27 26.87
C ALA A 745 5.54 11.57 27.63
N ALA A 746 5.70 11.03 28.84
CA ALA A 746 6.91 11.13 29.63
C ALA A 746 8.09 10.39 28.96
N CYS A 747 7.86 9.16 28.52
CA CYS A 747 8.86 8.35 27.82
C CYS A 747 9.28 9.01 26.50
N GLU A 748 8.34 9.60 25.73
CA GLU A 748 8.66 10.32 24.51
C GLU A 748 9.56 11.54 24.74
N THR A 749 9.45 12.17 25.92
CA THR A 749 10.18 13.40 26.26
C THR A 749 11.54 13.10 26.89
N CYS A 750 11.64 12.12 27.79
CA CYS A 750 12.81 11.91 28.64
C CYS A 750 13.19 10.43 28.88
N ASP A 751 12.61 9.49 28.13
CA ASP A 751 12.84 8.03 28.23
C ASP A 751 12.52 7.40 29.60
N GLU A 752 11.80 8.10 30.49
CA GLU A 752 11.35 7.60 31.80
C GLU A 752 9.83 7.81 31.99
N PRO A 753 9.12 6.88 32.67
CA PRO A 753 7.72 7.08 33.02
C PRO A 753 7.56 8.16 34.10
N VAL A 754 6.46 8.93 34.04
CA VAL A 754 6.15 9.96 35.04
C VAL A 754 5.46 9.39 36.28
N VAL A 755 4.82 8.22 36.15
CA VAL A 755 4.21 7.48 37.26
C VAL A 755 4.70 6.03 37.26
N GLU A 756 5.25 5.59 38.38
CA GLU A 756 5.58 4.20 38.66
C GLU A 756 4.47 3.56 39.51
N ASP A 757 3.90 2.44 39.05
CA ASP A 757 2.83 1.70 39.74
C ASP A 757 3.38 0.47 40.46
N ASP A 758 3.40 0.52 41.80
CA ASP A 758 3.82 -0.59 42.67
C ASP A 758 2.62 -1.46 43.13
N GLY A 759 1.47 -1.34 42.47
CA GLY A 759 0.23 -2.09 42.72
C GLY A 759 -0.71 -1.36 43.67
N ASP A 760 -0.25 -1.01 44.87
CA ASP A 760 -1.06 -0.33 45.90
C ASP A 760 -0.81 1.19 45.96
N ARG A 761 0.28 1.68 45.35
CA ARG A 761 0.71 3.08 45.37
C ARG A 761 1.30 3.51 44.03
N LEU A 762 1.06 4.77 43.69
CA LEU A 762 1.60 5.43 42.51
C LEU A 762 2.67 6.43 42.95
N THR A 763 3.91 6.22 42.54
CA THR A 763 5.05 7.09 42.85
C THR A 763 5.32 8.00 41.65
N ILE A 764 5.49 9.30 41.90
CA ILE A 764 5.72 10.29 40.84
C ILE A 764 7.22 10.48 40.62
N ASN A 765 7.67 10.32 39.37
CA ASN A 765 9.05 10.57 39.00
C ASN A 765 9.25 12.09 38.77
N ASP A 766 9.89 12.75 39.73
CA ASP A 766 10.15 14.20 39.71
C ASP A 766 10.99 14.65 38.50
N TYR A 767 11.87 13.80 37.98
CA TYR A 767 12.68 14.12 36.79
C TYR A 767 11.80 14.17 35.54
N ALA A 768 11.05 13.09 35.28
CA ALA A 768 10.15 13.01 34.14
C ALA A 768 9.01 14.05 34.19
N LEU A 769 8.50 14.33 35.40
CA LEU A 769 7.51 15.37 35.62
C LEU A 769 8.06 16.77 35.32
N GLY A 770 9.32 17.04 35.70
CA GLY A 770 10.01 18.30 35.44
C GLY A 770 10.21 18.56 33.95
N GLU A 771 10.62 17.55 33.19
CA GLU A 771 10.81 17.64 31.73
C GLU A 771 9.48 17.84 30.99
N LEU A 772 8.38 17.24 31.48
CA LEU A 772 7.06 17.45 30.89
C LEU A 772 6.48 18.85 31.14
N LEU A 773 6.77 19.46 32.30
CA LEU A 773 6.20 20.76 32.68
C LEU A 773 7.11 21.96 32.34
N ALA A 774 8.29 21.72 31.77
CA ALA A 774 9.23 22.72 31.27
C ALA A 774 8.73 23.36 29.97
#